data_AF-A0A7V4SXP7-F1
#
_entry.id   AF-A0A7V4SXP7-F1
#
_cell.length_a   1.000
_cell.length_b   1.000
_cell.length_c   1.000
_cell.angle_alpha   90.00
_cell.angle_beta   90.00
_cell.angle_gamma   90.00
#
_symmetry.space_group_name_H-M   'P 1'
#
loop_
_entity.id
_entity.type
_entity.pdbx_description
1 polymer ?
#
loop_
_entity_poly.entity_id
_entity_poly.type
_entity_poly.pdbx_seq_one_letter_code
_entity_poly.pdbx_strand_id
1 'polypeptide(L)'
;MSVKIIDICRPYFSRLRLYESLQKRDKGDKTPPQLGFYFSVNYRWRGGAVESTQVRDTDVLHLANPFSSEARDYLELILRARNKDLPARKKISQIISEDRKKLEAFTPELKGEWNEFIIPYFSPKEFAREEVGDKGFNLLRLVRLGFPVPAFCIISTQTKHLTFTEKERVWEEGLRSLELLTGKEFNHPDRPLILSIRSALNQNLPGLLPTYLNIGATHEALPGLIEMYGEEGAYDLRIHNAATLILDSDPVSYGPVLKKLFAQPPRNLHEKVILLQQLENIMEGSSYITFQQPEYQFNHFMKRIVEFYCRKEDLLETFVGKENTFPSIIIQEMVLGKLPNSYSGVFLSREPITGKERQLLMAPQTFGEEIMTGNVFPQMVEGTSHPLSADFMKLETVFRAPVSIEIAMERGMHACLQANELTLSGKVVFEVARKMLEEGKIQRKDLLNIIHPVHLKQIFAPRVILEDYVRPFARGTFVLEGEVCGRAYFSQEKALEAKARGEKVILVQQSFLPSDVEVMMDMDGLISLSPSAIHVSEVARRYGIVTIVGVEEDVQLKEDEMVFIKEDGFTLKEGDFLIISSNKRGVCAGRAVELPAVTEGELNSKKDAFWENFESIKKEIVALRTEEIESAERLADLIDILRFLGGNQRKTAMVNDWYKNNSESLAHYFLQASIGKHRPRINLFNLLKEENQAALIKILVKQIKDGRQRGVYILGRVLIAFEEQRGKEVYQKFIKTLTPEERKVAETERKIAEEYLEISQVKTPAVGLNEILLPQRSTSINFERALEMYGPPKDTLTPEQIENLREAWESDPDPEHKPHKTIRGALARLGIKNK
;
A
#
# COMPACT_ATOMS: atom_id res chain seq x y z
N MET A 1 -3.93 -27.86 42.41
CA MET A 1 -2.91 -28.00 41.35
C MET A 1 -2.95 -26.69 40.58
N SER A 2 -1.85 -25.93 40.44
CA SER A 2 -1.97 -24.61 39.80
C SER A 2 -2.11 -24.76 38.27
N VAL A 3 -3.22 -24.29 37.72
CA VAL A 3 -3.43 -24.20 36.27
C VAL A 3 -2.76 -22.93 35.73
N LYS A 4 -2.11 -23.01 34.56
CA LYS A 4 -1.54 -21.86 33.86
C LYS A 4 -2.32 -21.61 32.59
N ILE A 5 -2.90 -20.42 32.44
CA ILE A 5 -3.50 -19.98 31.18
C ILE A 5 -2.37 -19.63 30.22
N ILE A 6 -2.48 -20.08 28.98
CA ILE A 6 -1.54 -19.81 27.90
C ILE A 6 -2.05 -18.63 27.09
N ASP A 7 -3.28 -18.74 26.59
CA ASP A 7 -3.96 -17.71 25.80
C ASP A 7 -5.48 -17.90 25.90
N ILE A 8 -6.19 -16.88 25.43
CA ILE A 8 -7.64 -16.90 25.29
C ILE A 8 -7.95 -16.62 23.82
N CYS A 9 -8.69 -17.52 23.18
CA CYS A 9 -9.12 -17.34 21.80
C CYS A 9 -10.38 -16.48 21.74
N ARG A 10 -10.36 -15.46 20.87
CA ARG A 10 -11.44 -14.50 20.58
C ARG A 10 -11.85 -13.54 21.71
N PRO A 11 -10.95 -12.94 22.47
CA PRO A 11 -11.37 -12.05 23.54
C PRO A 11 -11.48 -10.61 23.03
N TYR A 12 -12.62 -10.27 22.41
CA TYR A 12 -13.06 -8.87 22.41
C TYR A 12 -14.56 -8.76 22.68
N PHE A 13 -14.90 -7.95 23.68
CA PHE A 13 -16.21 -7.95 24.35
C PHE A 13 -16.78 -6.55 24.37
N SER A 14 -18.06 -6.39 24.05
CA SER A 14 -18.84 -5.31 24.67
C SER A 14 -19.74 -5.88 25.74
N ARG A 15 -19.96 -5.05 26.75
CA ARG A 15 -21.01 -5.25 27.75
C ARG A 15 -22.38 -5.42 27.09
N LEU A 16 -22.66 -4.70 26.01
CA LEU A 16 -23.92 -4.83 25.26
C LEU A 16 -24.10 -6.23 24.65
N ARG A 17 -23.08 -6.80 24.01
CA ARG A 17 -23.13 -8.16 23.46
C ARG A 17 -23.33 -9.22 24.53
N LEU A 18 -22.64 -9.08 25.67
CA LEU A 18 -22.84 -9.97 26.82
C LEU A 18 -24.28 -9.92 27.31
N TYR A 19 -24.86 -8.72 27.39
CA TYR A 19 -26.26 -8.54 27.73
C TYR A 19 -27.21 -9.16 26.70
N GLU A 20 -27.02 -8.93 25.39
CA GLU A 20 -27.86 -9.55 24.34
C GLU A 20 -27.84 -11.08 24.41
N SER A 21 -26.65 -11.65 24.63
CA SER A 21 -26.46 -13.09 24.74
C SER A 21 -27.16 -13.65 26.00
N LEU A 22 -27.08 -12.94 27.13
CA LEU A 22 -27.83 -13.29 28.34
C LEU A 22 -29.35 -13.24 28.10
N GLN A 23 -29.85 -12.19 27.45
CA GLN A 23 -31.27 -12.03 27.13
C GLN A 23 -31.80 -13.13 26.20
N LYS A 24 -31.01 -13.57 25.21
CA LYS A 24 -31.37 -14.70 24.35
C LYS A 24 -31.49 -15.99 25.15
N ARG A 25 -30.54 -16.26 26.05
CA ARG A 25 -30.58 -17.44 26.93
C ARG A 25 -31.80 -17.47 27.83
N ASP A 26 -32.19 -16.32 28.38
CA ASP A 26 -33.40 -16.19 29.20
C ASP A 26 -34.67 -16.52 28.42
N LYS A 27 -34.70 -16.19 27.11
CA LYS A 27 -35.80 -16.55 26.21
C LYS A 27 -35.76 -18.02 25.76
N GLY A 28 -34.88 -18.84 26.34
CA GLY A 28 -34.70 -20.24 25.99
C GLY A 28 -33.96 -20.46 24.67
N ASP A 29 -33.48 -19.40 24.03
CA ASP A 29 -32.68 -19.48 22.82
C ASP A 29 -31.27 -19.96 23.18
N LYS A 30 -31.01 -21.23 22.89
CA LYS A 30 -29.70 -21.88 23.04
C LYS A 30 -28.88 -21.86 21.75
N THR A 31 -29.38 -21.19 20.71
CA THR A 31 -28.67 -21.11 19.43
C THR A 31 -27.37 -20.34 19.66
N PRO A 32 -26.20 -20.93 19.36
CA PRO A 32 -24.95 -20.20 19.43
C PRO A 32 -25.03 -18.95 18.54
N PRO A 33 -24.41 -17.82 18.91
CA PRO A 33 -24.28 -16.70 17.99
C PRO A 33 -23.63 -17.19 16.68
N GLN A 34 -24.06 -16.64 15.53
CA GLN A 34 -23.68 -17.09 14.18
C GLN A 34 -22.18 -17.43 14.06
N LEU A 35 -21.82 -18.61 13.54
CA LEU A 35 -20.46 -19.09 13.20
C LEU A 35 -19.28 -18.18 13.66
N GLY A 36 -18.67 -18.47 14.83
CA GLY A 36 -17.44 -17.79 15.26
C GLY A 36 -17.34 -17.38 16.74
N PHE A 37 -18.33 -17.68 17.59
CA PHE A 37 -18.38 -17.12 18.96
C PHE A 37 -18.13 -18.13 20.08
N TYR A 38 -17.26 -19.10 19.83
CA TYR A 38 -16.77 -20.02 20.87
C TYR A 38 -15.55 -19.40 21.54
N PHE A 39 -15.68 -19.04 22.82
CA PHE A 39 -14.56 -18.62 23.67
C PHE A 39 -13.87 -19.88 24.18
N SER A 40 -12.58 -20.00 23.93
CA SER A 40 -11.78 -21.09 24.48
C SER A 40 -10.58 -20.54 25.20
N VAL A 41 -10.23 -21.21 26.28
CA VAL A 41 -9.01 -20.95 27.04
C VAL A 41 -8.08 -22.12 26.80
N ASN A 42 -6.89 -21.82 26.28
CA ASN A 42 -5.80 -22.78 26.22
C ASN A 42 -5.03 -22.71 27.54
N TYR A 43 -4.86 -23.84 28.21
CA TYR A 43 -4.25 -23.89 29.53
C TYR A 43 -3.37 -25.12 29.69
N ARG A 44 -2.58 -25.16 30.75
CA ARG A 44 -1.71 -26.28 31.10
C ARG A 44 -1.66 -26.46 32.60
N TRP A 45 -1.82 -27.70 33.06
CA TRP A 45 -1.49 -28.09 34.44
C TRP A 45 0.03 -28.13 34.62
N ARG A 46 0.54 -27.81 35.82
CA ARG A 46 1.99 -27.83 36.09
C ARG A 46 2.64 -29.15 35.64
N GLY A 47 3.49 -29.09 34.60
CA GLY A 47 4.17 -30.26 34.01
C GLY A 47 3.38 -31.07 32.97
N GLY A 48 2.15 -30.67 32.64
CA GLY A 48 1.27 -31.36 31.67
C GLY A 48 1.33 -30.81 30.24
N ALA A 49 0.51 -31.40 29.35
CA ALA A 49 0.31 -30.92 27.99
C ALA A 49 -0.60 -29.66 27.96
N VAL A 50 -0.65 -29.00 26.79
CA VAL A 50 -1.64 -27.93 26.56
C VAL A 50 -3.00 -28.57 26.34
N GLU A 51 -3.99 -28.14 27.10
CA GLU A 51 -5.39 -28.50 26.98
C GLU A 51 -6.21 -27.27 26.58
N SER A 52 -7.38 -27.49 25.99
CA SER A 52 -8.30 -26.40 25.61
C SER A 52 -9.68 -26.66 26.19
N THR A 53 -10.29 -25.62 26.76
CA THR A 53 -11.62 -25.69 27.35
C THR A 53 -12.47 -24.54 26.83
N GLN A 54 -13.68 -24.85 26.36
CA GLN A 54 -14.67 -23.82 26.02
C GLN A 54 -15.08 -23.06 27.29
N VAL A 55 -15.37 -21.77 27.23
CA VAL A 55 -15.90 -20.97 28.34
C VAL A 55 -17.13 -20.19 27.86
N ARG A 56 -17.95 -19.70 28.79
CA ARG A 56 -19.07 -18.82 28.43
C ARG A 56 -18.54 -17.44 28.10
N ASP A 57 -19.33 -16.70 27.34
CA ASP A 57 -19.10 -15.26 27.11
C ASP A 57 -18.94 -14.45 28.41
N THR A 58 -19.80 -14.68 29.41
CA THR A 58 -19.71 -13.99 30.72
C THR A 58 -18.49 -14.38 31.52
N ASP A 59 -17.95 -15.57 31.28
CA ASP A 59 -16.74 -16.04 31.99
C ASP A 59 -15.54 -15.17 31.65
N VAL A 60 -15.56 -14.50 30.50
CA VAL A 60 -14.40 -13.73 30.05
C VAL A 60 -14.20 -12.41 30.80
N LEU A 61 -15.26 -11.89 31.45
CA LEU A 61 -15.12 -10.78 32.40
C LEU A 61 -14.08 -11.07 33.50
N HIS A 62 -13.94 -12.34 33.87
CA HIS A 62 -13.03 -12.81 34.91
C HIS A 62 -11.74 -13.41 34.36
N LEU A 63 -11.65 -13.60 33.03
CA LEU A 63 -10.48 -14.17 32.35
C LEU A 63 -9.68 -13.14 31.56
N ALA A 64 -10.16 -11.88 31.46
CA ALA A 64 -9.57 -10.83 30.63
C ALA A 64 -8.06 -10.63 30.87
N ASN A 65 -7.54 -10.84 32.08
CA ASN A 65 -6.11 -10.91 32.31
C ASN A 65 -5.67 -12.37 32.58
N PRO A 66 -5.37 -13.18 31.56
CA PRO A 66 -5.04 -14.60 31.73
C PRO A 66 -3.81 -14.85 32.62
N PHE A 67 -2.97 -13.83 32.80
CA PHE A 67 -1.77 -13.93 33.63
C PHE A 67 -2.03 -13.62 35.11
N SER A 68 -3.20 -13.11 35.48
CA SER A 68 -3.54 -12.77 36.87
C SER A 68 -3.88 -14.00 37.72
N SER A 69 -3.79 -13.86 39.04
CA SER A 69 -4.25 -14.88 40.00
C SER A 69 -5.75 -15.13 39.85
N GLU A 70 -6.52 -14.07 39.68
CA GLU A 70 -7.98 -14.09 39.60
C GLU A 70 -8.46 -14.91 38.40
N ALA A 71 -7.83 -14.71 37.23
CA ALA A 71 -8.18 -15.47 36.03
C ALA A 71 -7.85 -16.95 36.17
N ARG A 72 -6.70 -17.29 36.79
CA ARG A 72 -6.31 -18.69 37.03
C ARG A 72 -7.26 -19.37 38.02
N ASP A 73 -7.60 -18.68 39.11
CA ASP A 73 -8.53 -19.19 40.12
C ASP A 73 -9.93 -19.38 39.53
N TYR A 74 -10.37 -18.46 38.67
CA TYR A 74 -11.65 -18.56 37.99
C TYR A 74 -11.67 -19.70 36.96
N LEU A 75 -10.59 -19.88 36.18
CA LEU A 75 -10.46 -21.03 35.29
C LEU A 75 -10.49 -22.36 36.07
N GLU A 76 -9.76 -22.45 37.19
CA GLU A 76 -9.79 -23.65 38.04
C GLU A 76 -11.21 -23.93 38.55
N LEU A 77 -11.96 -22.88 38.91
CA LEU A 77 -13.37 -22.99 39.30
C LEU A 77 -14.23 -23.56 38.16
N ILE A 78 -14.03 -23.10 36.91
CA ILE A 78 -14.73 -23.63 35.71
C ILE A 78 -14.41 -25.11 35.51
N LEU A 79 -13.13 -25.48 35.56
CA LEU A 79 -12.68 -26.85 35.35
C LEU A 79 -13.24 -27.80 36.43
N ARG A 80 -13.25 -27.37 37.70
CA ARG A 80 -13.87 -28.11 38.81
C ARG A 80 -15.37 -28.27 38.63
N ALA A 81 -16.08 -27.20 38.27
CA ALA A 81 -17.53 -27.25 38.03
C ALA A 81 -17.91 -28.22 36.90
N ARG A 82 -17.07 -28.35 35.87
CA ARG A 82 -17.22 -29.35 34.80
C ARG A 82 -17.04 -30.77 35.30
N ASN A 83 -16.08 -30.98 36.18
CA ASN A 83 -15.85 -32.26 36.88
C ASN A 83 -16.88 -32.55 37.99
N LYS A 84 -18.07 -31.96 37.91
CA LYS A 84 -19.21 -32.18 38.82
C LYS A 84 -18.98 -31.75 40.27
N ASP A 85 -18.01 -30.86 40.54
CA ASP A 85 -17.84 -30.21 41.86
C ASP A 85 -19.04 -29.26 42.14
N LEU A 86 -19.88 -29.64 43.10
CA LEU A 86 -21.09 -28.91 43.48
C LEU A 86 -20.79 -27.51 44.08
N PRO A 87 -19.86 -27.36 45.06
CA PRO A 87 -19.41 -26.05 45.51
C PRO A 87 -18.96 -25.12 44.38
N ALA A 88 -18.16 -25.62 43.43
CA ALA A 88 -17.69 -24.83 42.30
C ALA A 88 -18.83 -24.36 41.40
N ARG A 89 -19.80 -25.24 41.10
CA ARG A 89 -21.01 -24.89 40.33
C ARG A 89 -21.84 -23.80 41.02
N LYS A 90 -22.02 -23.90 42.34
CA LYS A 90 -22.76 -22.90 43.12
C LYS A 90 -22.08 -21.54 43.07
N LYS A 91 -20.76 -21.49 43.25
CA LYS A 91 -19.97 -20.25 43.21
C LYS A 91 -20.01 -19.59 41.83
N ILE A 92 -19.85 -20.37 40.76
CA ILE A 92 -20.00 -19.88 39.38
C ILE A 92 -21.40 -19.30 39.15
N SER A 93 -22.44 -19.97 39.61
CA SER A 93 -23.81 -19.50 39.45
C SER A 93 -24.06 -18.18 40.19
N GLN A 94 -23.42 -17.98 41.35
CA GLN A 94 -23.48 -16.72 42.09
C GLN A 94 -22.79 -15.58 41.32
N ILE A 95 -21.56 -15.82 40.85
CA ILE A 95 -20.78 -14.83 40.08
C ILE A 95 -21.57 -14.39 38.85
N ILE A 96 -22.13 -15.33 38.08
CA ILE A 96 -22.94 -15.00 36.89
C ILE A 96 -24.18 -14.21 37.25
N SER A 97 -24.83 -14.51 38.38
CA SER A 97 -25.98 -13.74 38.84
C SER A 97 -25.60 -12.30 39.21
N GLU A 98 -24.39 -12.08 39.74
CA GLU A 98 -23.88 -10.75 40.05
C GLU A 98 -23.48 -9.98 38.79
N ASP A 99 -22.76 -10.63 37.87
CA ASP A 99 -22.38 -10.05 36.58
C ASP A 99 -23.62 -9.67 35.78
N ARG A 100 -24.65 -10.52 35.81
CA ARG A 100 -25.95 -10.24 35.18
C ARG A 100 -26.57 -8.96 35.72
N LYS A 101 -26.62 -8.79 37.05
CA LYS A 101 -27.16 -7.57 37.67
C LYS A 101 -26.38 -6.33 37.24
N LYS A 102 -25.04 -6.43 37.19
CA LYS A 102 -24.17 -5.34 36.73
C LYS A 102 -24.42 -5.00 35.26
N LEU A 103 -24.56 -6.01 34.40
CA LEU A 103 -24.86 -5.82 32.97
C LEU A 103 -26.26 -5.22 32.78
N GLU A 104 -27.28 -5.71 33.49
CA GLU A 104 -28.65 -5.19 33.44
C GLU A 104 -28.74 -3.73 33.90
N ALA A 105 -27.97 -3.33 34.92
CA ALA A 105 -27.92 -1.94 35.37
C ALA A 105 -27.26 -1.00 34.34
N PHE A 106 -26.31 -1.51 33.57
CA PHE A 106 -25.57 -0.76 32.54
C PHE A 106 -26.35 -0.61 31.22
N THR A 107 -27.29 -1.52 30.93
CA THR A 107 -28.02 -1.54 29.65
C THR A 107 -28.90 -0.32 29.35
N PRO A 108 -29.64 0.28 30.31
CA PRO A 108 -30.40 1.51 30.04
C PRO A 108 -29.52 2.68 29.55
N GLU A 109 -28.28 2.76 30.02
CA GLU A 109 -27.29 3.79 29.62
C GLU A 109 -26.75 3.55 28.21
N LEU A 110 -26.69 2.29 27.76
CA LEU A 110 -26.22 1.89 26.44
C LEU A 110 -27.18 2.26 25.28
N LYS A 111 -28.41 2.69 25.53
CA LYS A 111 -29.35 3.13 24.48
C LYS A 111 -29.00 4.55 24.02
N GLY A 112 -27.85 4.72 23.36
CA GLY A 112 -27.45 5.99 22.75
C GLY A 112 -28.38 6.42 21.60
N GLU A 113 -28.33 7.69 21.22
CA GLU A 113 -28.99 8.23 20.02
C GLU A 113 -28.25 7.80 18.74
N TRP A 114 -28.18 6.49 18.47
CA TRP A 114 -27.54 6.00 17.25
C TRP A 114 -28.42 6.29 16.03
N ASN A 115 -27.91 7.14 15.16
CA ASN A 115 -28.58 7.60 13.95
C ASN A 115 -27.76 7.19 12.71
N GLU A 116 -28.06 7.77 11.55
CA GLU A 116 -27.33 7.51 10.31
C GLU A 116 -25.88 8.07 10.28
N PHE A 117 -25.53 8.95 11.22
CA PHE A 117 -24.21 9.53 11.37
C PHE A 117 -23.29 8.69 12.26
N ILE A 118 -23.84 8.01 13.27
CA ILE A 118 -23.06 7.27 14.28
C ILE A 118 -23.40 5.79 14.20
N ILE A 119 -22.45 5.01 13.68
CA ILE A 119 -22.63 3.58 13.43
C ILE A 119 -21.73 2.82 14.40
N PRO A 120 -22.27 2.29 15.50
CA PRO A 120 -21.49 1.50 16.44
C PRO A 120 -21.18 0.12 15.86
N TYR A 121 -20.10 -0.51 16.34
CA TYR A 121 -19.57 -1.74 15.76
C TYR A 121 -20.53 -2.95 15.75
N PHE A 122 -21.51 -3.00 16.64
CA PHE A 122 -22.53 -4.06 16.70
C PHE A 122 -23.82 -3.71 15.95
N SER A 123 -23.83 -2.62 15.16
CA SER A 123 -25.03 -2.19 14.44
C SER A 123 -25.63 -3.35 13.64
N PRO A 124 -26.93 -3.67 13.85
CA PRO A 124 -27.58 -4.79 13.20
C PRO A 124 -27.87 -4.51 11.72
N LYS A 125 -27.90 -3.24 11.33
CA LYS A 125 -28.08 -2.80 9.95
C LYS A 125 -26.79 -3.05 9.14
N GLU A 126 -26.94 -3.52 7.91
CA GLU A 126 -25.84 -3.53 6.94
C GLU A 126 -25.69 -2.16 6.27
N PHE A 127 -24.44 -1.75 6.04
CA PHE A 127 -24.11 -0.45 5.45
C PHE A 127 -23.29 -0.67 4.20
N ALA A 128 -23.52 0.17 3.19
CA ALA A 128 -22.74 0.17 1.96
C ALA A 128 -21.33 0.72 2.22
N ARG A 129 -20.35 0.36 1.38
CA ARG A 129 -18.95 0.79 1.53
C ARG A 129 -18.82 2.32 1.41
N GLU A 130 -19.72 2.95 0.67
CA GLU A 130 -19.82 4.39 0.47
C GLU A 130 -20.27 5.13 1.75
N GLU A 131 -21.03 4.47 2.64
CA GLU A 131 -21.52 5.06 3.88
C GLU A 131 -20.47 5.01 5.01
N VAL A 132 -19.72 3.92 5.08
CA VAL A 132 -18.81 3.62 6.21
C VAL A 132 -17.34 3.57 5.83
N GLY A 133 -17.00 3.79 4.56
CA GLY A 133 -15.65 3.63 4.04
C GLY A 133 -15.18 2.17 4.01
N ASP A 134 -14.07 1.93 3.32
CA ASP A 134 -13.46 0.61 3.10
C ASP A 134 -13.10 -0.09 4.43
N LYS A 135 -12.36 0.63 5.30
CA LYS A 135 -11.94 0.12 6.61
C LYS A 135 -13.15 -0.16 7.50
N GLY A 136 -14.11 0.76 7.55
CA GLY A 136 -15.31 0.63 8.38
C GLY A 136 -16.19 -0.54 7.94
N PHE A 137 -16.35 -0.71 6.63
CA PHE A 137 -17.05 -1.85 6.04
C PHE A 137 -16.41 -3.18 6.44
N ASN A 138 -15.08 -3.29 6.31
CA ASN A 138 -14.35 -4.50 6.66
C ASN A 138 -14.42 -4.79 8.17
N LEU A 139 -14.32 -3.77 9.04
CA LEU A 139 -14.45 -3.92 10.49
C LEU A 139 -15.83 -4.44 10.91
N LEU A 140 -16.91 -3.85 10.39
CA LEU A 140 -18.27 -4.33 10.64
C LEU A 140 -18.44 -5.79 10.19
N ARG A 141 -17.82 -6.17 9.08
CA ARG A 141 -17.83 -7.55 8.57
C ARG A 141 -17.08 -8.51 9.49
N LEU A 142 -15.89 -8.13 9.96
CA LEU A 142 -15.12 -8.92 10.94
C LEU A 142 -15.92 -9.16 12.23
N VAL A 143 -16.59 -8.12 12.74
CA VAL A 143 -17.45 -8.23 13.93
C VAL A 143 -18.61 -9.21 13.69
N ARG A 144 -19.28 -9.12 12.53
CA ARG A 144 -20.38 -10.03 12.17
C ARG A 144 -19.92 -11.49 12.05
N LEU A 145 -18.69 -11.70 11.61
CA LEU A 145 -18.05 -13.01 11.51
C LEU A 145 -17.47 -13.53 12.85
N GLY A 146 -17.58 -12.75 13.93
CA GLY A 146 -17.13 -13.14 15.26
C GLY A 146 -15.63 -13.04 15.51
N PHE A 147 -14.90 -12.25 14.71
CA PHE A 147 -13.50 -11.94 15.02
C PHE A 147 -13.41 -10.97 16.21
N PRO A 148 -12.34 -11.06 17.03
CA PRO A 148 -12.16 -10.19 18.20
C PRO A 148 -11.72 -8.80 17.76
N VAL A 149 -12.66 -7.97 17.35
CA VAL A 149 -12.38 -6.59 16.91
C VAL A 149 -12.57 -5.64 18.08
N PRO A 150 -11.61 -4.71 18.34
CA PRO A 150 -11.77 -3.70 19.36
C PRO A 150 -13.03 -2.86 19.21
N ALA A 151 -13.63 -2.41 20.31
CA ALA A 151 -14.85 -1.61 20.25
C ALA A 151 -14.60 -0.35 19.41
N PHE A 152 -15.53 -0.04 18.50
CA PHE A 152 -15.43 1.15 17.66
C PHE A 152 -16.79 1.77 17.38
N CYS A 153 -16.74 3.05 17.02
CA CYS A 153 -17.84 3.81 16.42
C CYS A 153 -17.36 4.39 15.09
N ILE A 154 -18.20 4.32 14.07
CA ILE A 154 -17.94 4.93 12.76
C ILE A 154 -18.81 6.19 12.66
N ILE A 155 -18.16 7.32 12.45
CA ILE A 155 -18.78 8.55 11.95
C ILE A 155 -18.93 8.39 10.44
N SER A 156 -20.16 8.33 9.95
CA SER A 156 -20.45 8.01 8.55
C SER A 156 -20.12 9.16 7.60
N THR A 157 -19.98 8.82 6.32
CA THR A 157 -19.77 9.81 5.25
C THR A 157 -20.95 10.77 5.07
N GLN A 158 -22.14 10.43 5.60
CA GLN A 158 -23.33 11.28 5.57
C GLN A 158 -23.14 12.60 6.32
N THR A 159 -22.17 12.66 7.24
CA THR A 159 -21.80 13.91 7.93
C THR A 159 -21.24 14.98 6.99
N LYS A 160 -20.90 14.66 5.73
CA LYS A 160 -20.43 15.60 4.69
C LYS A 160 -21.27 16.87 4.65
N HIS A 161 -22.60 16.74 4.67
CA HIS A 161 -23.55 17.85 4.51
C HIS A 161 -23.80 18.69 5.76
N LEU A 162 -23.33 18.24 6.92
CA LEU A 162 -23.50 18.95 8.18
C LEU A 162 -22.61 20.20 8.25
N THR A 163 -23.04 21.23 8.96
CA THR A 163 -22.17 22.34 9.36
C THR A 163 -21.07 21.84 10.30
N PHE A 164 -20.01 22.62 10.49
CA PHE A 164 -18.91 22.22 11.39
C PHE A 164 -19.39 22.00 12.82
N THR A 165 -20.25 22.89 13.34
CA THR A 165 -20.83 22.77 14.69
C THR A 165 -21.73 21.54 14.83
N GLU A 166 -22.46 21.15 13.78
CA GLU A 166 -23.23 19.89 13.79
C GLU A 166 -22.31 18.67 13.75
N LYS A 167 -21.21 18.72 12.98
CA LYS A 167 -20.19 17.66 12.98
C LYS A 167 -19.57 17.48 14.36
N GLU A 168 -19.20 18.57 15.05
CA GLU A 168 -18.66 18.52 16.41
C GLU A 168 -19.58 17.78 17.38
N ARG A 169 -20.89 18.08 17.36
CA ARG A 169 -21.88 17.36 18.18
C ARG A 169 -21.91 15.86 17.87
N VAL A 170 -21.89 15.50 16.59
CA VAL A 170 -21.86 14.09 16.15
C VAL A 170 -20.57 13.40 16.60
N TRP A 171 -19.42 14.09 16.58
CA TRP A 171 -18.15 13.54 17.06
C TRP A 171 -18.19 13.26 18.56
N GLU A 172 -18.69 14.22 19.34
CA GLU A 172 -18.88 14.06 20.80
C GLU A 172 -19.83 12.91 21.13
N GLU A 173 -20.96 12.80 20.41
CA GLU A 173 -21.89 11.68 20.56
C GLU A 173 -21.26 10.33 20.17
N GLY A 174 -20.39 10.32 19.14
CA GLY A 174 -19.61 9.15 18.75
C GLY A 174 -18.62 8.71 19.83
N LEU A 175 -17.92 9.66 20.45
CA LEU A 175 -17.04 9.41 21.60
C LEU A 175 -17.83 8.88 22.80
N ARG A 176 -18.92 9.55 23.19
CA ARG A 176 -19.83 9.09 24.26
C ARG A 176 -20.36 7.69 23.99
N SER A 177 -20.70 7.39 22.74
CA SER A 177 -21.13 6.04 22.34
C SER A 177 -20.02 5.02 22.58
N LEU A 178 -18.75 5.34 22.28
CA LEU A 178 -17.63 4.44 22.54
C LEU A 178 -17.36 4.27 24.05
N GLU A 179 -17.45 5.35 24.84
CA GLU A 179 -17.34 5.29 26.31
C GLU A 179 -18.40 4.39 26.92
N LEU A 180 -19.65 4.55 26.48
CA LEU A 180 -20.76 3.67 26.86
C LEU A 180 -20.47 2.21 26.47
N LEU A 181 -19.91 1.94 25.30
CA LEU A 181 -19.66 0.57 24.85
C LEU A 181 -18.53 -0.15 25.60
N THR A 182 -17.52 0.62 26.01
CA THR A 182 -16.34 0.11 26.69
C THR A 182 -16.50 0.11 28.22
N GLY A 183 -17.32 1.01 28.75
CA GLY A 183 -17.41 1.34 30.17
C GLY A 183 -16.20 2.13 30.70
N LYS A 184 -15.30 2.56 29.80
CA LYS A 184 -14.17 3.45 30.06
C LYS A 184 -14.56 4.87 29.65
N GLU A 185 -13.89 5.87 30.20
CA GLU A 185 -14.19 7.28 29.92
C GLU A 185 -12.93 8.02 29.49
N PHE A 186 -13.07 8.88 28.49
CA PHE A 186 -12.02 9.69 27.95
C PHE A 186 -11.49 10.62 29.05
N ASN A 187 -10.17 10.65 29.26
CA ASN A 187 -9.51 11.43 30.32
C ASN A 187 -9.88 11.06 31.77
N HIS A 188 -10.53 9.93 32.02
CA HIS A 188 -10.91 9.56 33.38
C HIS A 188 -9.71 9.06 34.20
N PRO A 189 -9.50 9.52 35.46
CA PRO A 189 -8.34 9.16 36.26
C PRO A 189 -8.30 7.68 36.68
N ASP A 190 -9.44 7.02 36.88
CA ASP A 190 -9.47 5.61 37.27
C ASP A 190 -9.71 4.60 36.13
N ARG A 191 -10.45 4.98 35.09
CA ARG A 191 -10.86 4.09 33.99
C ARG A 191 -10.69 4.74 32.61
N PRO A 192 -9.46 5.16 32.27
CA PRO A 192 -9.20 5.93 31.07
C PRO A 192 -9.52 5.13 29.79
N LEU A 193 -10.23 5.76 28.87
CA LEU A 193 -10.40 5.31 27.49
C LEU A 193 -9.29 5.92 26.63
N ILE A 194 -8.44 5.05 26.05
CA ILE A 194 -7.46 5.43 25.04
C ILE A 194 -7.98 4.95 23.69
N LEU A 195 -7.92 5.83 22.68
CA LEU A 195 -8.49 5.58 21.38
C LEU A 195 -7.52 5.86 20.23
N SER A 196 -7.82 5.25 19.09
CA SER A 196 -7.30 5.63 17.79
C SER A 196 -8.40 6.27 16.96
N ILE A 197 -8.01 7.21 16.11
CA ILE A 197 -8.87 7.81 15.09
C ILE A 197 -8.29 7.44 13.74
N ARG A 198 -9.07 6.76 12.92
CA ARG A 198 -8.68 6.33 11.56
C ARG A 198 -9.67 6.88 10.56
N SER A 199 -9.17 7.53 9.51
CA SER A 199 -10.01 7.95 8.39
C SER A 199 -10.05 6.88 7.30
N ALA A 200 -11.18 6.79 6.60
CA ALA A 200 -11.38 5.85 5.50
C ALA A 200 -12.23 6.46 4.38
N LEU A 201 -11.78 6.29 3.14
CA LEU A 201 -12.59 6.49 1.94
C LEU A 201 -13.25 5.17 1.52
N ASN A 202 -14.16 5.22 0.54
CA ASN A 202 -14.76 4.02 -0.04
C ASN A 202 -13.76 3.11 -0.78
N GLN A 203 -12.55 3.61 -1.05
CA GLN A 203 -11.44 2.85 -1.62
C GLN A 203 -10.23 2.96 -0.70
N ASN A 204 -9.52 1.86 -0.49
CA ASN A 204 -8.26 1.88 0.24
C ASN A 204 -7.20 2.65 -0.58
N LEU A 205 -6.72 3.77 -0.02
CA LEU A 205 -5.56 4.54 -0.49
C LEU A 205 -4.47 4.45 0.57
N PRO A 206 -3.57 3.45 0.49
CA PRO A 206 -2.52 3.23 1.48
C PRO A 206 -1.68 4.50 1.65
N GLY A 207 -1.33 4.82 2.89
CA GLY A 207 -0.44 5.93 3.24
C GLY A 207 -1.05 7.32 3.25
N LEU A 208 -2.08 7.55 2.45
CA LEU A 208 -2.60 8.90 2.24
C LEU A 208 -3.51 9.39 3.39
N LEU A 209 -4.12 8.48 4.14
CA LEU A 209 -5.21 8.80 5.06
C LEU A 209 -4.71 9.01 6.50
N PRO A 210 -5.02 10.16 7.15
CA PRO A 210 -4.62 10.42 8.52
C PRO A 210 -5.08 9.33 9.49
N THR A 211 -4.17 8.92 10.37
CA THR A 211 -4.41 7.99 11.47
C THR A 211 -3.68 8.53 12.70
N TYR A 212 -4.38 8.63 13.82
CA TYR A 212 -3.84 9.08 15.09
C TYR A 212 -4.04 8.00 16.15
N LEU A 213 -3.00 7.70 16.92
CA LEU A 213 -3.00 6.68 17.96
C LEU A 213 -2.82 7.29 19.35
N ASN A 214 -3.11 6.51 20.39
CA ASN A 214 -2.87 6.87 21.79
C ASN A 214 -3.56 8.16 22.24
N ILE A 215 -4.71 8.51 21.64
CA ILE A 215 -5.47 9.70 22.01
C ILE A 215 -6.17 9.44 23.35
N GLY A 216 -6.15 10.41 24.25
CA GLY A 216 -6.68 10.32 25.62
C GLY A 216 -5.62 10.00 26.69
N ALA A 217 -4.36 9.77 26.30
CA ALA A 217 -3.27 9.57 27.24
C ALA A 217 -2.77 10.93 27.75
N THR A 218 -3.53 11.56 28.63
CA THR A 218 -3.29 12.89 29.22
C THR A 218 -2.61 12.77 30.59
N HIS A 219 -2.31 13.91 31.22
CA HIS A 219 -1.83 13.93 32.60
C HIS A 219 -2.87 13.39 33.59
N GLU A 220 -4.14 13.75 33.44
CA GLU A 220 -5.24 13.33 34.31
C GLU A 220 -5.53 11.84 34.21
N ALA A 221 -5.37 11.24 33.03
CA ALA A 221 -5.55 9.81 32.80
C ALA A 221 -4.38 8.96 33.35
N LEU A 222 -3.22 9.56 33.61
CA LEU A 222 -1.98 8.84 33.93
C LEU A 222 -2.12 7.87 35.12
N PRO A 223 -2.75 8.23 36.26
CA PRO A 223 -2.90 7.29 37.39
C PRO A 223 -3.63 6.01 36.99
N GLY A 224 -4.73 6.12 36.24
CA GLY A 224 -5.51 4.97 35.77
C GLY A 224 -4.79 4.18 34.69
N LEU A 225 -3.95 4.84 33.87
CA LEU A 225 -3.08 4.15 32.94
C LEU A 225 -2.00 3.35 33.67
N ILE A 226 -1.45 3.87 34.77
CA ILE A 226 -0.50 3.13 35.62
C ILE A 226 -1.18 1.89 36.21
N GLU A 227 -2.40 2.02 36.73
CA GLU A 227 -3.15 0.87 37.25
C GLU A 227 -3.46 -0.15 36.14
N MET A 228 -3.87 0.32 34.96
CA MET A 228 -4.27 -0.56 33.86
C MET A 228 -3.07 -1.24 33.22
N TYR A 229 -1.96 -0.54 33.03
CA TYR A 229 -0.85 -0.91 32.14
C TYR A 229 0.52 -1.02 32.84
N GLY A 230 0.64 -0.58 34.08
CA GLY A 230 1.91 -0.41 34.79
C GLY A 230 2.62 0.89 34.41
N GLU A 231 3.56 1.34 35.24
CA GLU A 231 4.26 2.63 35.06
C GLU A 231 4.92 2.73 33.68
N GLU A 232 5.72 1.74 33.29
CA GLU A 232 6.42 1.80 32.01
C GLU A 232 5.49 1.90 30.80
N GLY A 233 4.38 1.13 30.78
CA GLY A 233 3.42 1.15 29.69
C GLY A 233 2.61 2.45 29.64
N ALA A 234 2.29 3.01 30.80
CA ALA A 234 1.60 4.29 30.90
C ALA A 234 2.46 5.46 30.39
N TYR A 235 3.75 5.47 30.74
CA TYR A 235 4.70 6.47 30.24
C TYR A 235 4.98 6.30 28.74
N ASP A 236 5.06 5.07 28.22
CA ASP A 236 5.17 4.85 26.77
C ASP A 236 3.96 5.43 26.01
N LEU A 237 2.74 5.23 26.51
CA LEU A 237 1.53 5.83 25.94
C LEU A 237 1.60 7.36 25.95
N ARG A 238 2.01 7.97 27.07
CA ARG A 238 2.19 9.43 27.21
C ARG A 238 3.20 9.98 26.22
N ILE A 239 4.37 9.34 26.11
CA ILE A 239 5.46 9.76 25.21
C ILE A 239 5.00 9.74 23.76
N HIS A 240 4.36 8.65 23.32
CA HIS A 240 3.86 8.55 21.96
C HIS A 240 2.71 9.54 21.68
N ASN A 241 1.80 9.76 22.65
CA ASN A 241 0.75 10.78 22.55
C ASN A 241 1.36 12.19 22.37
N ALA A 242 2.32 12.56 23.22
CA ALA A 242 3.02 13.83 23.13
C ALA A 242 3.75 14.00 21.79
N ALA A 243 4.47 12.98 21.33
CA ALA A 243 5.14 13.00 20.03
C ALA A 243 4.15 13.19 18.87
N THR A 244 2.97 12.56 18.94
CA THR A 244 1.92 12.70 17.92
C THR A 244 1.40 14.14 17.86
N LEU A 245 1.14 14.75 19.01
CA LEU A 245 0.68 16.15 19.11
C LEU A 245 1.71 17.13 18.57
N ILE A 246 2.98 16.95 18.96
CA ILE A 246 4.09 17.79 18.50
C ILE A 246 4.22 17.69 16.98
N LEU A 247 4.24 16.45 16.45
CA LEU A 247 4.38 16.22 15.02
C LEU A 247 3.22 16.80 14.23
N ASP A 248 1.97 16.66 14.69
CA ASP A 248 0.79 17.20 14.00
C ASP A 248 0.76 18.74 14.01
N SER A 249 1.32 19.37 15.04
CA SER A 249 1.33 20.84 15.15
C SER A 249 2.18 21.53 14.07
N ASP A 250 3.35 20.99 13.77
CA ASP A 250 4.22 21.41 12.66
C ASP A 250 5.14 20.24 12.25
N PRO A 251 4.71 19.42 11.28
CA PRO A 251 5.47 18.25 10.86
C PRO A 251 6.86 18.58 10.33
N VAL A 252 7.04 19.75 9.71
CA VAL A 252 8.28 20.16 9.06
C VAL A 252 9.30 20.58 10.11
N SER A 253 8.90 21.42 11.06
CA SER A 253 9.81 21.90 12.10
C SER A 253 10.14 20.83 13.13
N TYR A 254 9.15 20.02 13.53
CA TYR A 254 9.34 19.08 14.62
C TYR A 254 9.70 17.66 14.20
N GLY A 255 9.48 17.25 12.94
CA GLY A 255 9.88 15.94 12.44
C GLY A 255 11.36 15.61 12.73
N PRO A 256 12.32 16.48 12.35
CA PRO A 256 13.74 16.27 12.65
C PRO A 256 14.07 16.25 14.15
N VAL A 257 13.38 17.08 14.95
CA VAL A 257 13.58 17.17 16.40
C VAL A 257 13.16 15.86 17.07
N LEU A 258 11.97 15.36 16.74
CA LEU A 258 11.47 14.08 17.24
C LEU A 258 12.36 12.94 16.78
N LYS A 259 12.76 12.91 15.49
CA LYS A 259 13.70 11.89 14.97
C LYS A 259 14.99 11.82 15.80
N LYS A 260 15.54 12.98 16.22
CA LYS A 260 16.73 13.04 17.06
C LYS A 260 16.48 12.55 18.49
N LEU A 261 15.33 12.90 19.09
CA LEU A 261 14.98 12.47 20.44
C LEU A 261 14.72 10.95 20.53
N PHE A 262 14.03 10.40 19.53
CA PHE A 262 13.72 8.98 19.46
C PHE A 262 14.86 8.11 18.91
N ALA A 263 15.98 8.71 18.47
CA ALA A 263 17.14 7.97 18.00
C ALA A 263 17.77 7.08 19.09
N GLN A 264 17.58 7.43 20.36
CA GLN A 264 17.97 6.61 21.50
C GLN A 264 16.72 6.34 22.36
N PRO A 265 16.02 5.21 22.14
CA PRO A 265 14.81 4.91 22.89
C PRO A 265 15.11 4.73 24.38
N PRO A 266 14.22 5.22 25.27
CA PRO A 266 14.44 5.16 26.71
C PRO A 266 14.40 3.71 27.21
N ARG A 267 15.37 3.34 28.06
CA ARG A 267 15.60 1.94 28.49
C ARG A 267 14.88 1.56 29.79
N ASN A 268 14.47 2.56 30.56
CA ASN A 268 13.88 2.39 31.87
C ASN A 268 12.93 3.56 32.17
N LEU A 269 12.15 3.43 33.24
CA LEU A 269 11.18 4.45 33.65
C LEU A 269 11.80 5.84 33.86
N HIS A 270 13.01 5.93 34.43
CA HIS A 270 13.65 7.23 34.68
C HIS A 270 13.97 7.97 33.38
N GLU A 271 14.52 7.27 32.38
CA GLU A 271 14.74 7.83 31.04
C GLU A 271 13.43 8.21 30.35
N LYS A 272 12.37 7.41 30.51
CA LYS A 272 11.03 7.72 29.98
C LYS A 272 10.47 9.02 30.58
N VAL A 273 10.60 9.21 31.89
CA VAL A 273 10.17 10.44 32.57
C VAL A 273 10.93 11.66 32.04
N ILE A 274 12.25 11.55 31.87
CA ILE A 274 13.08 12.62 31.31
C ILE A 274 12.66 12.96 29.88
N LEU A 275 12.47 11.95 29.03
CA LEU A 275 12.06 12.16 27.64
C LEU A 275 10.68 12.81 27.57
N LEU A 276 9.73 12.35 28.38
CA LEU A 276 8.41 12.98 28.46
C LEU A 276 8.54 14.46 28.84
N GLN A 277 9.34 14.78 29.86
CA GLN A 277 9.58 16.17 30.26
C GLN A 277 10.22 17.01 29.13
N GLN A 278 11.15 16.45 28.37
CA GLN A 278 11.72 17.12 27.20
C GLN A 278 10.66 17.41 26.12
N LEU A 279 9.79 16.44 25.82
CA LEU A 279 8.70 16.62 24.87
C LEU A 279 7.70 17.68 25.36
N GLU A 280 7.35 17.65 26.64
CA GLU A 280 6.46 18.63 27.25
C GLU A 280 7.05 20.04 27.22
N ASN A 281 8.37 20.19 27.41
CA ASN A 281 9.06 21.48 27.29
C ASN A 281 9.08 22.01 25.84
N ILE A 282 9.15 21.15 24.83
CA ILE A 282 9.08 21.57 23.41
C ILE A 282 7.73 22.22 23.10
N MET A 283 6.68 21.81 23.79
CA MET A 283 5.33 22.31 23.58
C MET A 283 5.08 23.67 24.28
N GLU A 284 6.02 24.22 25.06
CA GLU A 284 5.81 25.42 25.90
C GLU A 284 5.17 26.61 25.15
N GLY A 285 4.02 27.09 25.66
CA GLY A 285 3.22 28.17 25.08
C GLY A 285 1.70 27.96 25.26
N SER A 286 0.87 28.79 24.62
CA SER A 286 -0.60 28.68 24.67
C SER A 286 -1.15 27.36 24.11
N SER A 287 -0.39 26.66 23.26
CA SER A 287 -0.81 25.44 22.59
C SER A 287 -0.78 24.20 23.49
N TYR A 288 0.22 24.06 24.40
CA TYR A 288 0.35 22.89 25.28
C TYR A 288 -0.79 22.76 26.30
N ILE A 289 -1.16 23.87 26.94
CA ILE A 289 -2.26 23.92 27.91
C ILE A 289 -3.58 23.54 27.23
N THR A 290 -3.78 23.94 25.98
CA THR A 290 -4.95 23.56 25.17
C THR A 290 -4.93 22.07 24.81
N PHE A 291 -3.78 21.46 24.50
CA PHE A 291 -3.70 20.04 24.16
C PHE A 291 -3.81 19.07 25.35
N GLN A 292 -3.57 19.55 26.56
CA GLN A 292 -3.87 18.82 27.80
C GLN A 292 -5.38 18.77 28.09
N GLN A 293 -6.16 19.69 27.49
CA GLN A 293 -7.62 19.65 27.64
C GLN A 293 -8.21 18.54 26.75
N PRO A 294 -8.96 17.59 27.32
CA PRO A 294 -9.42 16.40 26.60
C PRO A 294 -10.32 16.72 25.41
N GLU A 295 -11.28 17.63 25.63
CA GLU A 295 -12.23 18.06 24.61
C GLU A 295 -11.51 18.70 23.42
N TYR A 296 -10.40 19.40 23.68
CA TYR A 296 -9.58 19.97 22.63
C TYR A 296 -8.75 18.92 21.90
N GLN A 297 -8.18 17.93 22.60
CA GLN A 297 -7.37 16.91 21.95
C GLN A 297 -8.17 16.08 20.93
N PHE A 298 -9.35 15.59 21.32
CA PHE A 298 -10.18 14.79 20.43
C PHE A 298 -10.73 15.62 19.25
N ASN A 299 -11.34 16.78 19.53
CA ASN A 299 -11.90 17.64 18.48
C ASN A 299 -10.82 18.20 17.55
N HIS A 300 -9.60 18.45 18.04
CA HIS A 300 -8.47 18.88 17.21
C HIS A 300 -8.15 17.85 16.12
N PHE A 301 -7.99 16.57 16.49
CA PHE A 301 -7.68 15.53 15.50
C PHE A 301 -8.84 15.30 14.53
N MET A 302 -10.09 15.32 15.00
CA MET A 302 -11.28 15.22 14.14
C MET A 302 -11.33 16.38 13.12
N LYS A 303 -11.05 17.60 13.58
CA LYS A 303 -10.96 18.80 12.74
C LYS A 303 -9.85 18.69 11.71
N ARG A 304 -8.65 18.26 12.11
CA ARG A 304 -7.51 18.04 11.21
C ARG A 304 -7.82 17.05 10.11
N ILE A 305 -8.53 15.96 10.43
CA ILE A 305 -9.01 15.02 9.42
C ILE A 305 -9.92 15.75 8.43
N VAL A 306 -11.00 16.38 8.89
CA VAL A 306 -11.93 17.05 7.99
C VAL A 306 -11.24 18.12 7.13
N GLU A 307 -10.37 18.93 7.72
CA GLU A 307 -9.59 19.94 7.00
C GLU A 307 -8.62 19.32 5.97
N PHE A 308 -7.98 18.19 6.30
CA PHE A 308 -7.12 17.47 5.36
C PHE A 308 -7.91 17.09 4.10
N TYR A 309 -9.09 16.50 4.27
CA TYR A 309 -9.94 16.06 3.16
C TYR A 309 -10.53 17.24 2.38
N CYS A 310 -10.96 18.31 3.07
CA CYS A 310 -11.42 19.53 2.40
C CYS A 310 -10.31 20.20 1.58
N ARG A 311 -9.08 20.27 2.11
CA ARG A 311 -7.93 20.86 1.40
C ARG A 311 -7.49 20.03 0.20
N LYS A 312 -7.59 18.70 0.31
CA LYS A 312 -7.20 17.75 -0.74
C LYS A 312 -8.39 17.30 -1.60
N GLU A 313 -9.55 17.96 -1.49
CA GLU A 313 -10.79 17.53 -2.17
C GLU A 313 -10.58 17.33 -3.66
N ASP A 314 -9.97 18.30 -4.36
CA ASP A 314 -9.67 18.20 -5.80
C ASP A 314 -8.81 16.97 -6.16
N LEU A 315 -7.81 16.68 -5.32
CA LEU A 315 -6.95 15.50 -5.49
C LEU A 315 -7.75 14.22 -5.23
N LEU A 316 -8.61 14.20 -4.23
CA LEU A 316 -9.40 13.03 -3.88
C LEU A 316 -10.51 12.75 -4.89
N GLU A 317 -11.15 13.78 -5.45
CA GLU A 317 -12.13 13.65 -6.54
C GLU A 317 -11.52 12.87 -7.71
N THR A 318 -10.23 13.12 -7.95
CA THR A 318 -9.44 12.45 -8.98
C THR A 318 -9.25 10.94 -8.70
N PHE A 319 -9.13 10.53 -7.44
CA PHE A 319 -8.93 9.11 -7.11
C PHE A 319 -10.23 8.33 -6.96
N VAL A 320 -11.19 8.90 -6.21
CA VAL A 320 -12.40 8.17 -5.75
C VAL A 320 -13.71 8.70 -6.34
N GLY A 321 -13.65 9.79 -7.12
CA GLY A 321 -14.82 10.45 -7.69
C GLY A 321 -15.47 11.45 -6.71
N LYS A 322 -16.15 12.45 -7.28
CA LYS A 322 -16.72 13.60 -6.55
C LYS A 322 -17.62 13.25 -5.37
N GLU A 323 -18.46 12.22 -5.51
CA GLU A 323 -19.38 11.85 -4.45
C GLU A 323 -18.71 11.15 -3.26
N ASN A 324 -17.48 10.64 -3.45
CA ASN A 324 -16.82 9.78 -2.46
C ASN A 324 -15.60 10.43 -1.80
N THR A 325 -15.42 11.74 -1.92
CA THR A 325 -14.24 12.44 -1.39
C THR A 325 -14.24 12.66 0.11
N PHE A 326 -15.42 12.59 0.74
CA PHE A 326 -15.55 12.82 2.17
C PHE A 326 -15.37 11.49 2.94
N PRO A 327 -14.54 11.46 3.99
CA PRO A 327 -14.22 10.22 4.68
C PRO A 327 -15.30 9.81 5.67
N SER A 328 -15.33 8.52 5.99
CA SER A 328 -15.80 8.07 7.30
C SER A 328 -14.65 8.17 8.30
N ILE A 329 -14.99 8.32 9.58
CA ILE A 329 -14.01 8.39 10.67
C ILE A 329 -14.32 7.29 11.67
N ILE A 330 -13.34 6.43 11.93
CA ILE A 330 -13.45 5.30 12.86
C ILE A 330 -12.76 5.71 14.14
N ILE A 331 -13.53 5.78 15.23
CA ILE A 331 -13.05 5.98 16.59
C ILE A 331 -13.01 4.60 17.24
N GLN A 332 -11.82 4.10 17.56
CA GLN A 332 -11.63 2.71 17.99
C GLN A 332 -10.79 2.64 19.26
N GLU A 333 -11.20 1.81 20.22
CA GLU A 333 -10.45 1.53 21.44
C GLU A 333 -9.04 0.99 21.12
N MET A 334 -8.04 1.50 21.82
CA MET A 334 -6.65 1.05 21.67
C MET A 334 -6.42 -0.32 22.29
N VAL A 335 -5.55 -1.09 21.66
CA VAL A 335 -4.99 -2.36 22.17
C VAL A 335 -3.48 -2.20 22.29
N LEU A 336 -2.93 -2.49 23.47
CA LEU A 336 -1.55 -2.20 23.81
C LEU A 336 -0.62 -3.40 23.59
N GLY A 337 0.11 -3.36 22.47
CA GLY A 337 1.14 -4.33 22.12
C GLY A 337 2.45 -4.21 22.93
N LYS A 338 2.61 -3.16 23.77
CA LYS A 338 3.86 -2.83 24.49
C LYS A 338 4.04 -3.56 25.83
N LEU A 339 2.98 -4.16 26.37
CA LEU A 339 3.02 -4.80 27.70
C LEU A 339 3.78 -6.14 27.70
N PRO A 340 4.22 -6.63 28.88
CA PRO A 340 4.71 -7.99 29.00
C PRO A 340 3.68 -9.01 28.49
N ASN A 341 4.12 -9.98 27.69
CA ASN A 341 3.26 -10.94 27.00
C ASN A 341 2.24 -10.28 26.05
N SER A 342 2.65 -9.20 25.38
CA SER A 342 1.93 -8.56 24.29
C SER A 342 2.79 -8.49 23.02
N TYR A 343 2.14 -8.37 21.87
CA TYR A 343 2.80 -8.11 20.60
C TYR A 343 1.88 -7.31 19.67
N SER A 344 2.47 -6.66 18.68
CA SER A 344 1.76 -6.15 17.50
C SER A 344 2.22 -6.93 16.28
N GLY A 345 1.38 -7.08 15.26
CA GLY A 345 1.75 -7.87 14.09
C GLY A 345 0.76 -7.80 12.92
N VAL A 346 1.14 -8.46 11.84
CA VAL A 346 0.31 -8.62 10.64
C VAL A 346 0.29 -10.08 10.24
N PHE A 347 -0.91 -10.65 10.17
CA PHE A 347 -1.15 -11.97 9.60
C PHE A 347 -1.40 -11.84 8.10
N LEU A 348 -0.63 -12.59 7.32
CA LEU A 348 -0.78 -12.67 5.88
C LEU A 348 -1.28 -14.06 5.53
N SER A 349 -2.46 -14.14 4.89
CA SER A 349 -2.99 -15.40 4.39
C SER A 349 -2.03 -16.08 3.40
N ARG A 350 -1.31 -15.27 2.62
CA ARG A 350 -0.28 -15.66 1.65
C ARG A 350 0.94 -14.75 1.80
N GLU A 351 2.13 -15.29 1.69
CA GLU A 351 3.37 -14.50 1.63
C GLU A 351 3.45 -13.79 0.25
N PRO A 352 3.69 -12.47 0.18
CA PRO A 352 3.58 -11.71 -1.07
C PRO A 352 4.54 -12.11 -2.20
N ILE A 353 5.71 -12.67 -1.89
CA ILE A 353 6.81 -12.95 -2.84
C ILE A 353 6.85 -14.41 -3.29
N THR A 354 6.38 -15.33 -2.44
CA THR A 354 6.48 -16.79 -2.59
C THR A 354 5.12 -17.47 -2.61
N GLY A 355 4.06 -16.80 -2.15
CA GLY A 355 2.70 -17.36 -2.08
C GLY A 355 2.48 -18.36 -0.95
N LYS A 356 3.49 -18.58 -0.07
CA LYS A 356 3.39 -19.51 1.07
C LYS A 356 2.21 -19.14 1.96
N GLU A 357 1.39 -20.11 2.33
CA GLU A 357 0.23 -19.88 3.20
C GLU A 357 0.64 -19.51 4.63
N ARG A 358 -0.23 -18.76 5.30
CA ARG A 358 -0.20 -18.47 6.74
C ARG A 358 1.16 -17.96 7.21
N GLN A 359 1.47 -16.71 6.89
CA GLN A 359 2.62 -16.02 7.45
C GLN A 359 2.20 -15.07 8.56
N LEU A 360 2.99 -14.98 9.61
CA LEU A 360 2.80 -14.05 10.70
C LEU A 360 4.05 -13.20 10.86
N LEU A 361 3.88 -11.89 10.71
CA LEU A 361 4.87 -10.89 11.08
C LEU A 361 4.52 -10.40 12.48
N MET A 362 5.42 -10.51 13.46
CA MET A 362 5.13 -10.07 14.82
C MET A 362 6.33 -9.42 15.51
N ALA A 363 6.07 -8.38 16.30
CA ALA A 363 7.05 -7.75 17.17
C ALA A 363 6.52 -7.72 18.61
N PRO A 364 7.16 -8.45 19.56
CA PRO A 364 6.82 -8.40 20.97
C PRO A 364 7.04 -7.01 21.56
N GLN A 365 6.23 -6.62 22.55
CA GLN A 365 6.40 -5.36 23.31
C GLN A 365 6.60 -4.13 22.40
N THR A 366 5.75 -4.00 21.38
CA THR A 366 5.88 -3.01 20.31
C THR A 366 4.51 -2.42 19.95
N PHE A 367 4.44 -1.13 19.65
CA PHE A 367 3.24 -0.50 19.09
C PHE A 367 3.09 -0.85 17.60
N GLY A 368 1.85 -1.00 17.12
CA GLY A 368 1.59 -1.29 15.71
C GLY A 368 2.26 -0.28 14.76
N GLU A 369 2.28 1.01 15.14
CA GLU A 369 2.91 2.08 14.36
C GLU A 369 4.41 1.88 14.17
N GLU A 370 5.13 1.36 15.16
CA GLU A 370 6.58 1.12 15.07
C GLU A 370 6.89 0.04 14.01
N ILE A 371 5.98 -0.92 13.81
CA ILE A 371 6.07 -1.93 12.74
C ILE A 371 5.68 -1.32 11.40
N MET A 372 4.66 -0.46 11.36
CA MET A 372 4.20 0.16 10.10
C MET A 372 5.21 1.16 9.53
N THR A 373 5.91 1.89 10.41
CA THR A 373 6.94 2.89 10.08
C THR A 373 8.32 2.27 9.83
N GLY A 374 8.52 1.01 10.25
CA GLY A 374 9.77 0.28 10.06
C GLY A 374 10.85 0.59 11.11
N ASN A 375 10.48 1.19 12.24
CA ASN A 375 11.38 1.41 13.38
C ASN A 375 11.72 0.11 14.12
N VAL A 376 10.82 -0.88 14.07
CA VAL A 376 11.03 -2.21 14.67
C VAL A 376 10.93 -3.28 13.60
N PHE A 377 11.88 -4.21 13.59
CA PHE A 377 11.88 -5.35 12.69
C PHE A 377 10.95 -6.46 13.20
N PRO A 378 9.82 -6.75 12.52
CA PRO A 378 8.97 -7.85 12.91
C PRO A 378 9.63 -9.18 12.57
N GLN A 379 9.52 -10.15 13.47
CA GLN A 379 9.94 -11.52 13.20
C GLN A 379 8.91 -12.18 12.28
N MET A 380 9.38 -12.76 11.18
CA MET A 380 8.56 -13.60 10.31
C MET A 380 8.56 -15.03 10.85
N VAL A 381 7.38 -15.51 11.24
CA VAL A 381 7.17 -16.86 11.77
C VAL A 381 6.01 -17.54 11.05
N GLU A 382 5.93 -18.86 11.18
CA GLU A 382 4.79 -19.59 10.62
C GLU A 382 3.50 -19.20 11.36
N GLY A 383 2.53 -18.70 10.58
CA GLY A 383 1.24 -18.25 11.09
C GLY A 383 0.35 -19.38 11.59
N THR A 384 0.74 -20.65 11.44
CA THR A 384 0.06 -21.82 12.04
C THR A 384 0.06 -21.76 13.57
N SER A 385 1.03 -21.05 14.16
CA SER A 385 1.13 -20.80 15.60
C SER A 385 0.04 -19.86 16.15
N HIS A 386 -0.58 -19.03 15.30
CA HIS A 386 -1.60 -18.09 15.74
C HIS A 386 -2.93 -18.81 16.05
N PRO A 387 -3.58 -18.56 17.21
CA PRO A 387 -4.81 -19.29 17.58
C PRO A 387 -5.98 -19.13 16.60
N LEU A 388 -6.04 -18.01 15.88
CA LEU A 388 -7.07 -17.71 14.86
C LEU A 388 -6.64 -18.03 13.43
N SER A 389 -5.49 -18.67 13.21
CA SER A 389 -4.92 -18.91 11.88
C SER A 389 -5.90 -19.58 10.91
N ALA A 390 -6.60 -20.63 11.38
CA ALA A 390 -7.57 -21.35 10.57
C ALA A 390 -8.81 -20.50 10.23
N ASP A 391 -9.24 -19.61 11.12
CA ASP A 391 -10.36 -18.70 10.88
C ASP A 391 -9.95 -17.58 9.93
N PHE A 392 -8.74 -17.04 10.07
CA PHE A 392 -8.19 -16.04 9.15
C PHE A 392 -8.12 -16.56 7.72
N MET A 393 -7.80 -17.84 7.50
CA MET A 393 -7.82 -18.41 6.14
C MET A 393 -9.23 -18.44 5.52
N LYS A 394 -10.30 -18.47 6.31
CA LYS A 394 -11.68 -18.39 5.78
C LYS A 394 -12.00 -17.00 5.24
N LEU A 395 -11.25 -15.96 5.68
CA LEU A 395 -11.43 -14.62 5.16
C LEU A 395 -11.07 -14.51 3.68
N GLU A 396 -10.26 -15.42 3.12
CA GLU A 396 -10.02 -15.47 1.68
C GLU A 396 -11.32 -15.64 0.87
N THR A 397 -12.26 -16.48 1.34
CA THR A 397 -13.57 -16.69 0.69
C THR A 397 -14.51 -15.51 0.90
N VAL A 398 -14.40 -14.86 2.05
CA VAL A 398 -15.18 -13.69 2.43
C VAL A 398 -14.77 -12.50 1.55
N PHE A 399 -13.49 -12.18 1.50
CA PHE A 399 -12.94 -11.10 0.70
C PHE A 399 -12.85 -11.46 -0.79
N ARG A 400 -12.88 -12.75 -1.14
CA ARG A 400 -12.64 -13.27 -2.49
C ARG A 400 -11.28 -12.83 -3.05
N ALA A 401 -10.30 -12.74 -2.17
CA ALA A 401 -8.93 -12.33 -2.44
C ALA A 401 -8.02 -12.83 -1.31
N PRO A 402 -6.70 -12.92 -1.53
CA PRO A 402 -5.75 -12.98 -0.43
C PRO A 402 -5.97 -11.83 0.55
N VAL A 403 -5.84 -12.09 1.84
CA VAL A 403 -6.07 -11.10 2.91
C VAL A 403 -4.83 -10.86 3.76
N SER A 404 -4.70 -9.61 4.21
CA SER A 404 -3.82 -9.17 5.28
C SER A 404 -4.65 -8.71 6.46
N ILE A 405 -4.20 -9.03 7.68
CA ILE A 405 -4.95 -8.74 8.90
C ILE A 405 -3.98 -8.13 9.90
N GLU A 406 -4.20 -6.87 10.25
CA GLU A 406 -3.50 -6.23 11.35
C GLU A 406 -4.02 -6.81 12.66
N ILE A 407 -3.11 -7.30 13.50
CA ILE A 407 -3.44 -7.94 14.76
C ILE A 407 -2.60 -7.35 15.89
N ALA A 408 -3.14 -7.41 17.10
CA ALA A 408 -2.40 -7.18 18.32
C ALA A 408 -2.76 -8.25 19.34
N MET A 409 -1.86 -8.48 20.28
CA MET A 409 -2.14 -9.25 21.48
C MET A 409 -1.84 -8.37 22.68
N GLU A 410 -2.83 -8.15 23.53
CA GLU A 410 -2.66 -7.46 24.81
C GLU A 410 -2.76 -8.48 25.93
N ARG A 411 -1.66 -8.75 26.65
CA ARG A 411 -1.63 -9.70 27.78
C ARG A 411 -2.30 -11.04 27.45
N GLY A 412 -2.01 -11.61 26.28
CA GLY A 412 -2.58 -12.90 25.85
C GLY A 412 -3.99 -12.81 25.25
N MET A 413 -4.59 -11.61 25.16
CA MET A 413 -5.84 -11.35 24.45
C MET A 413 -5.59 -10.93 23.01
N HIS A 414 -5.99 -11.74 22.03
CA HIS A 414 -5.82 -11.44 20.61
C HIS A 414 -6.92 -10.53 20.08
N ALA A 415 -6.53 -9.49 19.34
CA ALA A 415 -7.40 -8.53 18.68
C ALA A 415 -7.10 -8.43 17.18
N CYS A 416 -8.14 -8.25 16.37
CA CYS A 416 -8.09 -7.96 14.94
C CYS A 416 -8.37 -6.47 14.75
N LEU A 417 -7.35 -5.71 14.35
CA LEU A 417 -7.41 -4.25 14.25
C LEU A 417 -7.92 -3.78 12.89
N GLN A 418 -7.59 -4.51 11.82
CA GLN A 418 -8.00 -4.21 10.45
C GLN A 418 -7.84 -5.46 9.58
N ALA A 419 -8.60 -5.55 8.49
CA ALA A 419 -8.35 -6.51 7.42
C ALA A 419 -8.46 -5.82 6.06
N ASN A 420 -7.51 -6.11 5.17
CA ASN A 420 -7.45 -5.57 3.82
C ASN A 420 -7.17 -6.70 2.81
N GLU A 421 -7.54 -6.47 1.56
CA GLU A 421 -7.05 -7.29 0.45
C GLU A 421 -5.53 -7.17 0.37
N LEU A 422 -4.85 -8.30 0.22
CA LEU A 422 -3.40 -8.37 0.16
C LEU A 422 -2.93 -8.35 -1.29
N THR A 423 -2.06 -7.40 -1.62
CA THR A 423 -1.39 -7.34 -2.92
C THR A 423 -0.21 -8.32 -2.97
N LEU A 424 -0.20 -9.17 -4.00
CA LEU A 424 0.86 -10.13 -4.26
C LEU A 424 1.81 -9.64 -5.37
N SER A 425 3.00 -10.23 -5.43
CA SER A 425 3.94 -10.00 -6.52
C SER A 425 3.48 -10.62 -7.84
N GLY A 426 3.98 -10.08 -8.95
CA GLY A 426 3.44 -10.30 -10.28
C GLY A 426 3.47 -11.74 -10.77
N LYS A 427 4.45 -12.57 -10.41
CA LYS A 427 4.43 -14.00 -10.79
C LYS A 427 3.52 -14.83 -9.89
N VAL A 428 3.60 -14.58 -8.58
CA VAL A 428 2.88 -15.35 -7.54
C VAL A 428 1.39 -15.15 -7.62
N VAL A 429 0.93 -13.95 -7.99
CA VAL A 429 -0.51 -13.67 -8.06
C VAL A 429 -1.24 -14.60 -9.02
N PHE A 430 -0.63 -15.02 -10.14
CA PHE A 430 -1.25 -15.94 -11.10
C PHE A 430 -1.34 -17.36 -10.54
N GLU A 431 -0.31 -17.82 -9.84
CA GLU A 431 -0.32 -19.12 -9.17
C GLU A 431 -1.38 -19.18 -8.07
N VAL A 432 -1.39 -18.17 -7.19
CA VAL A 432 -2.36 -18.08 -6.09
C VAL A 432 -3.78 -17.94 -6.62
N ALA A 433 -4.02 -17.10 -7.64
CA ALA A 433 -5.34 -16.93 -8.23
C ALA A 433 -5.87 -18.24 -8.84
N ARG A 434 -5.04 -19.00 -9.57
CA ARG A 434 -5.45 -20.32 -10.08
C ARG A 434 -5.82 -21.27 -8.95
N LYS A 435 -4.95 -21.39 -7.94
CA LYS A 435 -5.20 -22.27 -6.79
C LYS A 435 -6.50 -21.90 -6.07
N MET A 436 -6.74 -20.62 -5.83
CA MET A 436 -7.96 -20.14 -5.17
C MET A 436 -9.22 -20.40 -6.01
N LEU A 437 -9.13 -20.35 -7.34
CA LEU A 437 -10.22 -20.67 -8.25
C LEU A 437 -10.57 -22.17 -8.20
N GLU A 438 -9.55 -23.03 -8.19
CA GLU A 438 -9.69 -24.48 -8.05
C GLU A 438 -10.27 -24.88 -6.68
N GLU A 439 -9.87 -24.18 -5.62
CA GLU A 439 -10.40 -24.33 -4.26
C GLU A 439 -11.83 -23.76 -4.11
N GLY A 440 -12.36 -23.08 -5.13
CA GLY A 440 -13.68 -22.43 -5.09
C GLY A 440 -13.77 -21.23 -4.13
N LYS A 441 -12.64 -20.68 -3.70
CA LYS A 441 -12.58 -19.48 -2.83
C LYS A 441 -12.90 -18.20 -3.60
N ILE A 442 -12.61 -18.20 -4.89
CA ILE A 442 -12.91 -17.10 -5.82
C ILE A 442 -13.67 -17.66 -7.03
N GLN A 443 -14.41 -16.80 -7.71
CA GLN A 443 -15.08 -17.08 -8.97
C GLN A 443 -14.31 -16.45 -10.13
N ARG A 444 -14.57 -16.89 -11.36
CA ARG A 444 -13.92 -16.36 -12.59
C ARG A 444 -13.92 -14.81 -12.60
N LYS A 445 -15.07 -14.19 -12.34
CA LYS A 445 -15.22 -12.72 -12.31
C LYS A 445 -14.35 -12.00 -11.28
N ASP A 446 -13.97 -12.66 -10.17
CA ASP A 446 -13.16 -12.06 -9.12
C ASP A 446 -11.69 -11.89 -9.56
N LEU A 447 -11.25 -12.60 -10.62
CA LEU A 447 -9.91 -12.46 -11.22
C LEU A 447 -9.62 -11.01 -11.66
N LEU A 448 -10.65 -10.27 -12.08
CA LEU A 448 -10.53 -8.88 -12.52
C LEU A 448 -10.16 -7.92 -11.38
N ASN A 449 -10.47 -8.30 -10.13
CA ASN A 449 -10.15 -7.54 -8.93
C ASN A 449 -8.80 -7.96 -8.33
N ILE A 450 -8.32 -9.17 -8.61
CA ILE A 450 -7.05 -9.70 -8.08
C ILE A 450 -5.88 -9.40 -9.03
N ILE A 451 -6.11 -9.50 -10.35
CA ILE A 451 -5.05 -9.36 -11.36
C ILE A 451 -5.08 -7.96 -11.98
N HIS A 452 -4.13 -7.13 -11.58
CA HIS A 452 -3.97 -5.77 -12.09
C HIS A 452 -2.90 -5.66 -13.19
N PRO A 453 -2.95 -4.61 -14.05
CA PRO A 453 -1.97 -4.39 -15.11
C PRO A 453 -0.51 -4.30 -14.64
N VAL A 454 -0.32 -3.89 -13.39
CA VAL A 454 0.99 -3.82 -12.75
C VAL A 454 1.69 -5.18 -12.69
N HIS A 455 0.93 -6.27 -12.52
CA HIS A 455 1.49 -7.62 -12.47
C HIS A 455 2.09 -8.03 -13.82
N LEU A 456 1.46 -7.63 -14.94
CA LEU A 456 2.03 -7.82 -16.28
C LEU A 456 3.29 -6.99 -16.48
N LYS A 457 3.28 -5.73 -16.04
CA LYS A 457 4.47 -4.85 -16.12
C LYS A 457 5.66 -5.48 -15.40
N GLN A 458 5.43 -6.16 -14.28
CA GLN A 458 6.49 -6.85 -13.53
C GLN A 458 7.01 -8.09 -14.28
N ILE A 459 6.14 -8.88 -14.90
CA ILE A 459 6.54 -10.07 -15.69
C ILE A 459 7.34 -9.65 -16.93
N PHE A 460 6.87 -8.61 -17.61
CA PHE A 460 7.44 -8.08 -18.85
C PHE A 460 8.30 -6.83 -18.60
N ALA A 461 8.92 -6.73 -17.41
CA ALA A 461 9.83 -5.64 -17.13
C ALA A 461 11.11 -5.77 -17.99
N PRO A 462 11.73 -4.63 -18.38
CA PRO A 462 13.08 -4.64 -18.98
C PRO A 462 14.06 -5.39 -18.07
N ARG A 463 14.97 -6.14 -18.68
CA ARG A 463 16.05 -6.81 -17.95
C ARG A 463 17.29 -5.92 -17.95
N VAL A 464 18.14 -6.07 -16.95
CA VAL A 464 19.40 -5.33 -16.88
C VAL A 464 20.56 -6.30 -16.97
N ILE A 465 21.49 -6.06 -17.91
CA ILE A 465 22.79 -6.71 -17.91
C ILE A 465 23.74 -5.83 -17.11
N LEU A 466 24.25 -6.39 -16.02
CA LEU A 466 25.29 -5.76 -15.22
C LEU A 466 26.64 -6.02 -15.88
N GLU A 467 27.34 -4.94 -16.22
CA GLU A 467 28.72 -5.03 -16.73
C GLU A 467 29.70 -5.33 -15.58
N ASP A 468 30.91 -5.81 -15.92
CA ASP A 468 31.91 -6.23 -14.93
C ASP A 468 32.41 -5.11 -14.01
N TYR A 469 32.24 -3.84 -14.40
CA TYR A 469 32.62 -2.69 -13.58
C TYR A 469 31.55 -2.29 -12.54
N VAL A 470 30.40 -2.97 -12.50
CA VAL A 470 29.34 -2.69 -11.52
C VAL A 470 29.80 -3.16 -10.14
N ARG A 471 29.87 -2.23 -9.17
CA ARG A 471 30.35 -2.50 -7.81
C ARG A 471 29.18 -2.83 -6.89
N PRO A 472 29.15 -3.99 -6.20
CA PRO A 472 28.19 -4.26 -5.14
C PRO A 472 28.27 -3.18 -4.05
N PHE A 473 27.15 -2.55 -3.76
CA PHE A 473 27.07 -1.40 -2.87
C PHE A 473 26.40 -1.76 -1.54
N ALA A 474 25.18 -2.30 -1.57
CA ALA A 474 24.45 -2.71 -0.37
C ALA A 474 23.57 -3.94 -0.64
N ARG A 475 23.17 -4.64 0.41
CA ARG A 475 22.15 -5.69 0.42
C ARG A 475 20.92 -5.21 1.17
N GLY A 476 19.80 -5.88 0.94
CA GLY A 476 18.55 -5.58 1.62
C GLY A 476 17.46 -6.56 1.22
N THR A 477 16.26 -6.34 1.73
CA THR A 477 15.08 -7.16 1.45
C THR A 477 14.29 -6.55 0.30
N PHE A 478 13.99 -7.36 -0.72
CA PHE A 478 13.15 -6.91 -1.82
C PHE A 478 11.69 -6.91 -1.42
N VAL A 479 11.02 -5.79 -1.66
CA VAL A 479 9.55 -5.71 -1.58
C VAL A 479 8.93 -6.25 -2.86
N LEU A 480 9.52 -5.83 -3.99
CA LEU A 480 9.13 -6.19 -5.33
C LEU A 480 10.40 -6.52 -6.12
N GLU A 481 10.45 -7.72 -6.66
CA GLU A 481 11.58 -8.16 -7.47
C GLU A 481 11.61 -7.42 -8.82
N GLY A 482 12.81 -7.10 -9.28
CA GLY A 482 13.02 -6.41 -10.55
C GLY A 482 14.44 -5.88 -10.71
N GLU A 483 14.66 -5.22 -11.84
CA GLU A 483 15.91 -4.59 -12.19
C GLU A 483 15.63 -3.14 -12.60
N VAL A 484 16.26 -2.18 -11.91
CA VAL A 484 16.12 -0.75 -12.22
C VAL A 484 17.49 -0.11 -12.20
N CYS A 485 17.87 0.54 -13.30
CA CYS A 485 19.05 1.40 -13.38
C CYS A 485 18.59 2.86 -13.50
N GLY A 486 19.03 3.70 -12.57
CA GLY A 486 18.62 5.11 -12.50
C GLY A 486 19.62 5.95 -11.74
N ARG A 487 19.36 7.25 -11.67
CA ARG A 487 20.15 8.19 -10.86
C ARG A 487 19.59 8.22 -9.44
N ALA A 488 20.48 8.19 -8.46
CA ALA A 488 20.15 8.20 -7.05
C ALA A 488 19.85 9.62 -6.58
N TYR A 489 18.73 9.83 -5.89
CA TYR A 489 18.37 11.12 -5.28
C TYR A 489 18.04 10.93 -3.80
N PHE A 490 18.43 11.90 -2.99
CA PHE A 490 18.29 11.89 -1.53
C PHE A 490 17.26 12.91 -1.03
N SER A 491 16.91 13.88 -1.88
CA SER A 491 15.82 14.83 -1.66
C SER A 491 14.62 14.49 -2.54
N GLN A 492 13.41 14.50 -1.97
CA GLN A 492 12.17 14.34 -2.72
C GLN A 492 11.98 15.45 -3.77
N GLU A 493 12.32 16.70 -3.43
CA GLU A 493 12.22 17.85 -4.34
C GLU A 493 13.09 17.64 -5.58
N LYS A 494 14.37 17.32 -5.39
CA LYS A 494 15.30 17.09 -6.51
C LYS A 494 14.97 15.83 -7.31
N ALA A 495 14.45 14.80 -6.65
CA ALA A 495 13.95 13.61 -7.33
C ALA A 495 12.79 13.95 -8.27
N LEU A 496 11.82 14.77 -7.82
CA LEU A 496 10.72 15.25 -8.65
C LEU A 496 11.20 16.14 -9.80
N GLU A 497 12.15 17.06 -9.55
CA GLU A 497 12.76 17.86 -10.62
C GLU A 497 13.45 16.99 -11.68
N ALA A 498 14.15 15.94 -11.25
CA ALA A 498 14.82 14.99 -12.15
C ALA A 498 13.82 14.15 -12.96
N LYS A 499 12.73 13.70 -12.32
CA LYS A 499 11.61 13.07 -13.03
C LYS A 499 11.00 14.01 -14.05
N ALA A 500 10.81 15.28 -13.70
CA ALA A 500 10.27 16.28 -14.61
C ALA A 500 11.16 16.48 -15.84
N ARG A 501 12.50 16.32 -15.70
CA ARG A 501 13.49 16.29 -16.81
C ARG A 501 13.49 15.00 -17.63
N GLY A 502 12.69 14.01 -17.26
CA GLY A 502 12.62 12.70 -17.92
C GLY A 502 13.73 11.72 -17.51
N GLU A 503 14.43 11.97 -16.41
CA GLU A 503 15.44 11.04 -15.89
C GLU A 503 14.79 9.81 -15.24
N LYS A 504 15.48 8.66 -15.29
CA LYS A 504 15.15 7.51 -14.44
C LYS A 504 15.68 7.76 -13.03
N VAL A 505 14.80 7.76 -12.04
CA VAL A 505 15.13 8.18 -10.67
C VAL A 505 14.95 7.03 -9.69
N ILE A 506 15.97 6.84 -8.87
CA ILE A 506 15.95 5.99 -7.68
C ILE A 506 15.97 6.91 -6.46
N LEU A 507 14.86 6.96 -5.74
CA LEU A 507 14.77 7.76 -4.51
C LEU A 507 15.26 6.91 -3.33
N VAL A 508 16.28 7.42 -2.63
CA VAL A 508 16.87 6.80 -1.45
C VAL A 508 16.48 7.65 -0.23
N GLN A 509 15.90 7.01 0.78
CA GLN A 509 15.48 7.66 2.02
C GLN A 509 15.88 6.82 3.23
N GLN A 510 16.06 7.46 4.39
CA GLN A 510 16.22 6.74 5.65
C GLN A 510 15.00 5.84 5.91
N SER A 511 13.81 6.41 5.75
CA SER A 511 12.51 5.79 5.91
C SER A 511 11.49 6.60 5.11
N PHE A 512 10.50 5.94 4.52
CA PHE A 512 9.38 6.65 3.88
C PHE A 512 8.19 6.73 4.81
N LEU A 513 7.55 7.88 4.86
CA LEU A 513 6.32 8.13 5.59
C LEU A 513 5.09 7.75 4.74
N PRO A 514 3.94 7.47 5.39
CA PRO A 514 2.63 7.37 4.74
C PRO A 514 2.36 8.49 3.72
N SER A 515 2.72 9.72 4.05
CA SER A 515 2.53 10.89 3.18
C SER A 515 3.36 10.86 1.88
N ASP A 516 4.44 10.08 1.83
CA ASP A 516 5.39 10.10 0.71
C ASP A 516 4.86 9.36 -0.53
N VAL A 517 3.69 8.71 -0.44
CA VAL A 517 3.06 7.96 -1.54
C VAL A 517 2.98 8.78 -2.82
N GLU A 518 2.64 10.07 -2.70
CA GLU A 518 2.53 10.98 -3.85
C GLU A 518 3.84 11.05 -4.64
N VAL A 519 4.97 11.15 -3.94
CA VAL A 519 6.30 11.19 -4.54
C VAL A 519 6.74 9.81 -5.02
N MET A 520 6.50 8.77 -4.21
CA MET A 520 6.90 7.39 -4.52
C MET A 520 6.33 6.92 -5.87
N MET A 521 5.07 7.26 -6.16
CA MET A 521 4.37 6.86 -7.39
C MET A 521 5.05 7.33 -8.68
N ASP A 522 5.84 8.40 -8.62
CA ASP A 522 6.55 8.94 -9.78
C ASP A 522 7.95 8.36 -9.95
N MET A 523 8.49 7.67 -8.96
CA MET A 523 9.85 7.12 -8.98
C MET A 523 9.95 5.82 -9.79
N ASP A 524 11.14 5.53 -10.34
CA ASP A 524 11.40 4.27 -11.05
C ASP A 524 11.87 3.16 -10.10
N GLY A 525 12.54 3.53 -9.00
CA GLY A 525 12.91 2.62 -7.93
C GLY A 525 13.01 3.32 -6.58
N LEU A 526 12.88 2.56 -5.50
CA LEU A 526 12.97 3.06 -4.13
C LEU A 526 13.99 2.26 -3.32
N ILE A 527 14.77 2.96 -2.52
CA ILE A 527 15.68 2.36 -1.53
C ILE A 527 15.33 2.95 -0.17
N SER A 528 14.88 2.10 0.75
CA SER A 528 14.72 2.47 2.16
C SER A 528 15.88 1.89 2.96
N LEU A 529 16.55 2.71 3.76
CA LEU A 529 17.54 2.20 4.71
C LEU A 529 16.86 1.34 5.77
N SER A 530 15.69 1.77 6.26
CA SER A 530 14.91 1.01 7.23
C SER A 530 14.30 -0.27 6.64
N PRO A 531 14.25 -1.38 7.41
CA PRO A 531 13.97 -2.73 6.90
C PRO A 531 12.51 -3.12 6.76
N SER A 532 11.55 -2.33 7.26
CA SER A 532 10.17 -2.83 7.36
C SER A 532 9.10 -1.75 7.40
N ALA A 533 9.04 -0.84 6.42
CA ALA A 533 7.81 -0.08 6.25
C ALA A 533 6.77 -0.94 5.51
N ILE A 534 5.82 -1.54 6.25
CA ILE A 534 4.70 -2.32 5.66
C ILE A 534 3.93 -1.46 4.65
N HIS A 535 3.77 -0.17 4.98
CA HIS A 535 3.20 0.85 4.10
C HIS A 535 3.95 0.95 2.76
N VAL A 536 5.28 1.11 2.79
CA VAL A 536 6.11 1.15 1.57
C VAL A 536 5.94 -0.12 0.76
N SER A 537 5.88 -1.25 1.46
CA SER A 537 5.75 -2.55 0.85
C SER A 537 4.43 -2.70 0.07
N GLU A 538 3.34 -2.24 0.67
CA GLU A 538 2.01 -2.24 0.05
C GLU A 538 1.96 -1.29 -1.17
N VAL A 539 2.46 -0.07 -1.02
CA VAL A 539 2.49 0.95 -2.07
C VAL A 539 3.34 0.48 -3.26
N ALA A 540 4.56 0.04 -3.01
CA ALA A 540 5.46 -0.40 -4.08
C ALA A 540 4.90 -1.61 -4.85
N ARG A 541 4.24 -2.56 -4.19
CA ARG A 541 3.56 -3.68 -4.88
C ARG A 541 2.37 -3.21 -5.69
N ARG A 542 1.54 -2.34 -5.11
CA ARG A 542 0.32 -1.82 -5.75
C ARG A 542 0.63 -1.00 -7.00
N TYR A 543 1.68 -0.18 -6.96
CA TYR A 543 2.09 0.67 -8.09
C TYR A 543 3.20 0.06 -8.97
N GLY A 544 3.80 -1.06 -8.54
CA GLY A 544 4.80 -1.80 -9.31
C GLY A 544 6.12 -1.06 -9.42
N ILE A 545 6.56 -0.50 -8.29
CA ILE A 545 7.83 0.20 -8.15
C ILE A 545 8.82 -0.81 -7.58
N VAL A 546 9.98 -0.97 -8.23
CA VAL A 546 11.02 -1.87 -7.75
C VAL A 546 11.63 -1.25 -6.50
N THR A 547 11.56 -1.99 -5.39
CA THR A 547 11.87 -1.43 -4.07
C THR A 547 12.66 -2.42 -3.26
N ILE A 548 13.75 -1.92 -2.65
CA ILE A 548 14.55 -2.63 -1.66
C ILE A 548 14.52 -1.85 -0.35
N VAL A 549 14.39 -2.56 0.77
CA VAL A 549 14.32 -2.00 2.12
C VAL A 549 15.39 -2.65 3.00
N GLY A 550 15.78 -1.99 4.08
CA GLY A 550 16.71 -2.59 5.05
C GLY A 550 18.14 -2.63 4.57
N VAL A 551 18.60 -1.58 3.89
CA VAL A 551 19.97 -1.52 3.38
C VAL A 551 20.97 -0.96 4.40
N GLU A 552 20.50 -0.47 5.54
CA GLU A 552 21.30 0.19 6.59
C GLU A 552 22.46 -0.61 7.18
N GLU A 553 22.49 -1.95 7.02
CA GLU A 553 23.62 -2.78 7.46
C GLU A 553 24.91 -2.48 6.69
N ASP A 554 24.82 -2.12 5.41
CA ASP A 554 26.00 -1.92 4.55
C ASP A 554 26.35 -0.44 4.35
N VAL A 555 25.40 0.47 4.64
CA VAL A 555 25.43 1.85 4.15
C VAL A 555 24.73 2.84 5.07
N GLN A 556 25.21 4.08 5.05
CA GLN A 556 24.65 5.21 5.78
C GLN A 556 24.27 6.34 4.84
N LEU A 557 23.12 6.97 5.09
CA LEU A 557 22.71 8.17 4.38
C LEU A 557 23.03 9.39 5.25
N LYS A 558 23.83 10.31 4.72
CA LYS A 558 24.00 11.65 5.32
C LYS A 558 23.25 12.65 4.47
N GLU A 559 22.03 12.99 4.89
CA GLU A 559 21.17 13.93 4.18
C GLU A 559 21.82 15.32 4.05
N ASP A 560 22.49 15.83 5.09
CA ASP A 560 23.16 17.14 5.06
C ASP A 560 24.30 17.23 4.04
N GLU A 561 25.03 16.13 3.87
CA GLU A 561 26.16 16.02 2.93
C GLU A 561 25.70 15.50 1.55
N MET A 562 24.43 15.09 1.42
CA MET A 562 23.85 14.45 0.24
C MET A 562 24.71 13.30 -0.28
N VAL A 563 25.15 12.41 0.63
CA VAL A 563 25.98 11.26 0.31
C VAL A 563 25.43 9.96 0.88
N PHE A 564 25.49 8.91 0.06
CA PHE A 564 25.25 7.54 0.46
C PHE A 564 26.61 6.85 0.60
N ILE A 565 26.95 6.50 1.83
CA ILE A 565 28.30 6.08 2.22
C ILE A 565 28.26 4.59 2.53
N LYS A 566 29.11 3.81 1.87
CA LYS A 566 29.36 2.42 2.22
C LYS A 566 30.38 2.34 3.37
N GLU A 567 30.34 1.28 4.18
CA GLU A 567 31.30 1.07 5.29
C GLU A 567 32.78 1.22 4.89
N ASP A 568 33.13 0.83 3.66
CA ASP A 568 34.50 0.94 3.13
C ASP A 568 34.93 2.36 2.71
N GLY A 569 34.07 3.37 2.96
CA GLY A 569 34.31 4.78 2.68
C GLY A 569 33.94 5.21 1.26
N PHE A 570 33.46 4.30 0.40
CA PHE A 570 32.98 4.67 -0.92
C PHE A 570 31.67 5.47 -0.82
N THR A 571 31.65 6.66 -1.42
CA THR A 571 30.52 7.59 -1.36
C THR A 571 29.88 7.76 -2.73
N LEU A 572 28.55 7.70 -2.75
CA LEU A 572 27.73 8.08 -3.88
C LEU A 572 27.09 9.43 -3.60
N LYS A 573 27.14 10.32 -4.58
CA LYS A 573 26.49 11.62 -4.52
C LYS A 573 25.15 11.57 -5.22
N GLU A 574 24.32 12.55 -4.89
CA GLU A 574 23.08 12.78 -5.59
C GLU A 574 23.33 12.96 -7.10
N GLY A 575 22.56 12.23 -7.91
CA GLY A 575 22.69 12.13 -9.35
C GLY A 575 23.57 10.97 -9.84
N ASP A 576 24.32 10.28 -8.98
CA ASP A 576 25.12 9.11 -9.39
C ASP A 576 24.24 7.93 -9.81
N PHE A 577 24.75 7.08 -10.71
CA PHE A 577 24.00 5.90 -11.14
C PHE A 577 24.01 4.79 -10.08
N LEU A 578 22.82 4.31 -9.78
CA LEU A 578 22.55 3.14 -8.96
C LEU A 578 21.73 2.11 -9.74
N ILE A 579 21.92 0.86 -9.36
CA ILE A 579 21.15 -0.26 -9.87
C ILE A 579 20.54 -1.03 -8.70
N ILE A 580 19.23 -1.20 -8.70
CA ILE A 580 18.54 -2.16 -7.83
C ILE A 580 18.42 -3.46 -8.62
N SER A 581 19.01 -4.55 -8.10
CA SER A 581 19.07 -5.83 -8.81
C SER A 581 18.69 -7.01 -7.92
N SER A 582 17.54 -7.63 -8.22
CA SER A 582 17.13 -8.88 -7.57
C SER A 582 18.10 -10.03 -7.90
N ASN A 583 18.67 -10.06 -9.11
CA ASN A 583 19.65 -11.09 -9.48
C ASN A 583 20.94 -11.02 -8.66
N LYS A 584 21.43 -9.81 -8.34
CA LYS A 584 22.58 -9.62 -7.44
C LYS A 584 22.19 -9.55 -5.97
N ARG A 585 20.90 -9.65 -5.65
CA ARG A 585 20.33 -9.57 -4.31
C ARG A 585 20.77 -8.29 -3.57
N GLY A 586 20.71 -7.15 -4.25
CA GLY A 586 21.09 -5.88 -3.63
C GLY A 586 21.13 -4.68 -4.56
N VAL A 587 21.79 -3.63 -4.07
CA VAL A 587 22.08 -2.38 -4.75
C VAL A 587 23.51 -2.42 -5.25
N CYS A 588 23.72 -1.97 -6.49
CA CYS A 588 25.05 -1.82 -7.07
C CYS A 588 25.29 -0.39 -7.55
N ALA A 589 26.53 0.07 -7.41
CA ALA A 589 26.98 1.35 -7.93
C ALA A 589 27.44 1.20 -9.38
N GLY A 590 27.00 2.11 -10.23
CA GLY A 590 27.33 2.14 -11.65
C GLY A 590 26.10 2.10 -12.54
N ARG A 591 26.36 2.03 -13.85
CA ARG A 591 25.33 2.00 -14.90
C ARG A 591 25.27 0.63 -15.54
N ALA A 592 24.09 0.23 -15.97
CA ALA A 592 23.88 -1.03 -16.65
C ALA A 592 23.13 -0.86 -17.97
N VAL A 593 23.23 -1.90 -18.82
CA VAL A 593 22.56 -1.93 -20.12
C VAL A 593 21.18 -2.54 -19.96
N GLU A 594 20.17 -1.81 -20.39
CA GLU A 594 18.80 -2.32 -20.42
C GLU A 594 18.58 -3.16 -21.67
N LEU A 595 18.11 -4.38 -21.46
CA LEU A 595 17.62 -5.26 -22.50
C LEU A 595 16.10 -5.08 -22.67
N PRO A 596 15.58 -5.42 -23.86
CA PRO A 596 14.15 -5.55 -24.06
C PRO A 596 13.51 -6.47 -23.02
N ALA A 597 12.25 -6.15 -22.71
CA ALA A 597 11.38 -7.02 -21.93
C ALA A 597 11.35 -8.43 -22.51
N VAL A 598 11.23 -9.43 -21.63
CA VAL A 598 11.00 -10.80 -22.04
C VAL A 598 9.71 -10.86 -22.89
N THR A 599 9.73 -11.59 -23.98
CA THR A 599 8.56 -11.79 -24.83
C THR A 599 7.74 -13.00 -24.36
N GLU A 600 6.45 -13.03 -24.71
CA GLU A 600 5.62 -14.22 -24.48
C GLU A 600 6.19 -15.48 -25.17
N GLY A 601 6.82 -15.32 -26.34
CA GLY A 601 7.50 -16.42 -27.03
C GLY A 601 8.67 -17.00 -26.21
N GLU A 602 9.48 -16.14 -25.60
CA GLU A 602 10.56 -16.56 -24.70
C GLU A 602 10.03 -17.25 -23.44
N LEU A 603 8.93 -16.78 -22.84
CA LEU A 603 8.30 -17.45 -21.70
C LEU A 603 7.72 -18.82 -22.08
N ASN A 604 6.98 -18.89 -23.20
CA ASN A 604 6.41 -20.13 -23.73
C ASN A 604 7.47 -21.19 -24.01
N SER A 605 8.64 -20.77 -24.50
CA SER A 605 9.74 -21.70 -24.81
C SER A 605 10.26 -22.48 -23.59
N LYS A 606 10.11 -21.92 -22.38
CA LYS A 606 10.56 -22.56 -21.13
C LYS A 606 9.60 -23.63 -20.60
N LYS A 607 8.30 -23.54 -20.97
CA LYS A 607 7.22 -24.44 -20.51
C LYS A 607 7.28 -24.73 -19.00
N ASP A 608 7.48 -23.70 -18.18
CA ASP A 608 7.50 -23.84 -16.73
C ASP A 608 6.08 -23.73 -16.14
N ALA A 609 5.93 -24.15 -14.87
CA ALA A 609 4.65 -24.10 -14.16
C ALA A 609 4.07 -22.68 -14.10
N PHE A 610 4.92 -21.66 -14.11
CA PHE A 610 4.50 -20.26 -14.17
C PHE A 610 3.78 -19.95 -15.49
N TRP A 611 4.35 -20.34 -16.64
CA TRP A 611 3.73 -20.13 -17.95
C TRP A 611 2.34 -20.78 -18.05
N GLU A 612 2.19 -22.00 -17.54
CA GLU A 612 0.89 -22.69 -17.52
C GLU A 612 -0.15 -21.93 -16.68
N ASN A 613 0.22 -21.51 -15.47
CA ASN A 613 -0.63 -20.70 -14.60
C ASN A 613 -1.01 -19.37 -15.28
N PHE A 614 -0.02 -18.69 -15.87
CA PHE A 614 -0.19 -17.41 -16.55
C PHE A 614 -1.14 -17.52 -17.74
N GLU A 615 -0.91 -18.47 -18.65
CA GLU A 615 -1.75 -18.67 -19.83
C GLU A 615 -3.18 -19.08 -19.48
N SER A 616 -3.36 -19.93 -18.46
CA SER A 616 -4.69 -20.31 -17.96
C SER A 616 -5.46 -19.09 -17.47
N ILE A 617 -4.90 -18.33 -16.53
CA ILE A 617 -5.56 -17.14 -15.97
C ILE A 617 -5.72 -16.04 -17.02
N LYS A 618 -4.75 -15.85 -17.91
CA LYS A 618 -4.85 -14.91 -19.03
C LYS A 618 -6.02 -15.26 -19.95
N LYS A 619 -6.21 -16.53 -20.30
CA LYS A 619 -7.36 -16.96 -21.10
C LYS A 619 -8.68 -16.66 -20.40
N GLU A 620 -8.75 -16.90 -19.10
CA GLU A 620 -9.95 -16.59 -18.30
C GLU A 620 -10.25 -15.09 -18.29
N ILE A 621 -9.24 -14.25 -18.02
CA ILE A 621 -9.38 -12.79 -18.05
C ILE A 621 -9.78 -12.31 -19.44
N VAL A 622 -9.14 -12.79 -20.50
CA VAL A 622 -9.48 -12.43 -21.89
C VAL A 622 -10.91 -12.85 -22.23
N ALA A 623 -11.34 -14.05 -21.82
CA ALA A 623 -12.71 -14.52 -22.04
C ALA A 623 -13.73 -13.64 -21.30
N LEU A 624 -13.55 -13.41 -20.01
CA LEU A 624 -14.41 -12.54 -19.19
C LEU A 624 -14.50 -11.13 -19.77
N ARG A 625 -13.36 -10.59 -20.19
CA ARG A 625 -13.28 -9.25 -20.77
C ARG A 625 -13.87 -9.19 -22.19
N THR A 626 -13.81 -10.29 -22.96
CA THR A 626 -14.47 -10.39 -24.28
C THR A 626 -15.99 -10.49 -24.11
N GLU A 627 -16.46 -11.27 -23.14
CA GLU A 627 -17.87 -11.32 -22.72
C GLU A 627 -18.36 -9.94 -22.23
N GLU A 628 -17.53 -9.18 -21.50
CA GLU A 628 -17.79 -7.77 -21.17
C GLU A 628 -17.85 -6.88 -22.42
N ILE A 629 -16.92 -6.99 -23.38
CA ILE A 629 -16.96 -6.21 -24.63
C ILE A 629 -18.24 -6.49 -25.43
N GLU A 630 -18.65 -7.75 -25.53
CA GLU A 630 -19.82 -8.16 -26.33
C GLU A 630 -21.15 -7.76 -25.68
N SER A 631 -21.14 -7.41 -24.38
CA SER A 631 -22.33 -7.06 -23.60
C SER A 631 -22.37 -5.62 -23.06
N ALA A 632 -21.27 -4.85 -23.13
CA ALA A 632 -21.15 -3.58 -22.41
C ALA A 632 -21.31 -2.31 -23.28
N GLU A 633 -22.20 -1.42 -22.82
CA GLU A 633 -22.22 0.01 -23.12
C GLU A 633 -21.09 0.80 -22.41
N ARG A 634 -20.19 0.13 -21.67
CA ARG A 634 -19.07 0.74 -20.92
C ARG A 634 -17.71 0.32 -21.49
N LEU A 635 -16.85 1.32 -21.65
CA LEU A 635 -15.60 1.25 -22.40
C LEU A 635 -14.34 0.97 -21.56
N ALA A 636 -14.44 0.96 -20.22
CA ALA A 636 -13.28 0.92 -19.35
C ALA A 636 -12.33 -0.27 -19.58
N ASP A 637 -12.82 -1.34 -20.22
CA ASP A 637 -12.12 -2.61 -20.41
C ASP A 637 -11.30 -2.71 -21.70
N LEU A 638 -11.47 -1.80 -22.66
CA LEU A 638 -10.77 -1.87 -23.95
C LEU A 638 -9.25 -1.74 -23.78
N ILE A 639 -8.75 -0.90 -22.87
CA ILE A 639 -7.30 -0.68 -22.70
C ILE A 639 -6.58 -1.86 -22.06
N ASP A 640 -7.21 -2.53 -21.08
CA ASP A 640 -6.60 -3.69 -20.44
C ASP A 640 -6.64 -4.91 -21.36
N ILE A 641 -7.68 -5.05 -22.19
CA ILE A 641 -7.77 -6.09 -23.23
C ILE A 641 -6.70 -5.90 -24.30
N LEU A 642 -6.45 -4.66 -24.73
CA LEU A 642 -5.39 -4.34 -25.66
C LEU A 642 -3.99 -4.64 -25.11
N ARG A 643 -3.81 -4.77 -23.78
CA ARG A 643 -2.53 -5.20 -23.18
C ARG A 643 -2.33 -6.71 -23.23
N PHE A 644 -3.41 -7.50 -23.18
CA PHE A 644 -3.38 -8.95 -23.31
C PHE A 644 -3.39 -9.44 -24.77
N LEU A 645 -3.73 -8.57 -25.73
CA LEU A 645 -3.68 -8.84 -27.16
C LEU A 645 -2.30 -8.52 -27.76
N GLY A 646 -1.75 -9.42 -28.57
CA GLY A 646 -0.53 -9.17 -29.35
C GLY A 646 -0.80 -8.37 -30.64
N GLY A 647 0.12 -7.47 -31.01
CA GLY A 647 0.18 -6.78 -32.32
C GLY A 647 -0.65 -5.48 -32.47
N ASN A 648 0.00 -4.38 -32.86
CA ASN A 648 -0.64 -3.05 -32.99
C ASN A 648 -1.73 -2.97 -34.07
N GLN A 649 -1.61 -3.72 -35.18
CA GLN A 649 -2.63 -3.70 -36.24
C GLN A 649 -3.99 -4.25 -35.78
N ARG A 650 -3.98 -5.36 -35.02
CA ARG A 650 -5.20 -5.98 -34.49
C ARG A 650 -5.86 -5.08 -33.44
N LYS A 651 -5.04 -4.44 -32.59
CA LYS A 651 -5.47 -3.41 -31.63
C LYS A 651 -6.18 -2.26 -32.32
N THR A 652 -5.55 -1.68 -33.35
CA THR A 652 -6.14 -0.58 -34.13
C THR A 652 -7.45 -1.00 -34.80
N ALA A 653 -7.52 -2.19 -35.41
CA ALA A 653 -8.75 -2.66 -36.05
C ALA A 653 -9.91 -2.77 -35.03
N MET A 654 -9.68 -3.47 -33.91
CA MET A 654 -10.70 -3.66 -32.87
C MET A 654 -11.18 -2.34 -32.25
N VAL A 655 -10.25 -1.43 -31.93
CA VAL A 655 -10.61 -0.12 -31.33
C VAL A 655 -11.48 0.70 -32.28
N ASN A 656 -11.13 0.72 -33.57
CA ASN A 656 -11.88 1.50 -34.56
C ASN A 656 -13.21 0.86 -34.93
N ASP A 657 -13.32 -0.47 -34.91
CA ASP A 657 -14.60 -1.16 -35.10
C ASP A 657 -15.54 -0.99 -33.89
N TRP A 658 -15.00 -1.04 -32.67
CA TRP A 658 -15.76 -0.75 -31.46
C TRP A 658 -16.23 0.71 -31.42
N TYR A 659 -15.38 1.66 -31.84
CA TYR A 659 -15.73 3.09 -31.87
C TYR A 659 -16.95 3.40 -32.74
N LYS A 660 -17.13 2.70 -33.87
CA LYS A 660 -18.26 2.95 -34.80
C LYS A 660 -19.62 2.87 -34.13
N ASN A 661 -19.76 1.99 -33.14
CA ASN A 661 -21.04 1.74 -32.46
C ASN A 661 -21.10 2.38 -31.06
N ASN A 662 -20.01 2.96 -30.55
CA ASN A 662 -19.89 3.33 -29.12
C ASN A 662 -19.17 4.68 -28.89
N SER A 663 -19.24 5.62 -29.84
CA SER A 663 -18.52 6.90 -29.76
C SER A 663 -18.92 7.78 -28.57
N GLU A 664 -20.20 7.78 -28.18
CA GLU A 664 -20.71 8.51 -27.00
C GLU A 664 -20.21 7.90 -25.70
N SER A 665 -20.24 6.57 -25.58
CA SER A 665 -19.66 5.85 -24.46
C SER A 665 -18.15 6.07 -24.35
N LEU A 666 -17.44 6.24 -25.48
CA LEU A 666 -16.03 6.63 -25.50
C LEU A 666 -15.77 8.01 -24.94
N ALA A 667 -16.58 8.98 -25.35
CA ALA A 667 -16.49 10.32 -24.82
C ALA A 667 -16.75 10.35 -23.31
N HIS A 668 -17.80 9.66 -22.85
CA HIS A 668 -18.12 9.57 -21.43
C HIS A 668 -16.96 8.97 -20.60
N TYR A 669 -16.33 7.91 -21.10
CA TYR A 669 -15.16 7.29 -20.45
C TYR A 669 -13.93 8.21 -20.40
N PHE A 670 -13.71 9.01 -21.45
CA PHE A 670 -12.66 10.02 -21.47
C PHE A 670 -12.95 11.10 -20.45
N LEU A 671 -14.19 11.58 -20.32
CA LEU A 671 -14.57 12.60 -19.34
C LEU A 671 -14.49 12.11 -17.88
N GLN A 672 -14.53 10.81 -17.63
CA GLN A 672 -14.25 10.21 -16.32
C GLN A 672 -12.75 10.06 -16.01
N ALA A 673 -11.86 10.56 -16.88
CA ALA A 673 -10.43 10.47 -16.67
C ALA A 673 -9.99 11.27 -15.45
N SER A 674 -8.95 10.77 -14.79
CA SER A 674 -8.33 11.42 -13.65
C SER A 674 -6.81 11.37 -13.79
N ILE A 675 -6.08 12.13 -12.96
CA ILE A 675 -4.61 12.14 -12.93
C ILE A 675 -4.10 10.70 -12.67
N GLY A 676 -3.06 10.29 -13.41
CA GLY A 676 -2.60 8.90 -13.48
C GLY A 676 -3.39 7.99 -14.44
N LYS A 677 -4.71 8.19 -14.59
CA LYS A 677 -5.56 7.39 -15.50
C LYS A 677 -5.65 7.91 -16.94
N HIS A 678 -5.04 9.07 -17.22
CA HIS A 678 -5.02 9.68 -18.56
C HIS A 678 -4.10 8.96 -19.56
N ARG A 679 -2.94 8.44 -19.14
CA ARG A 679 -1.98 7.74 -20.01
C ARG A 679 -2.63 6.55 -20.79
N PRO A 680 -3.37 5.64 -20.13
CA PRO A 680 -4.15 4.60 -20.80
C PRO A 680 -5.10 5.15 -21.89
N ARG A 681 -5.78 6.26 -21.61
CA ARG A 681 -6.74 6.89 -22.52
C ARG A 681 -6.06 7.56 -23.71
N ILE A 682 -4.91 8.21 -23.49
CA ILE A 682 -4.11 8.75 -24.59
C ILE A 682 -3.57 7.61 -25.48
N ASN A 683 -3.15 6.49 -24.91
CA ASN A 683 -2.77 5.32 -25.71
C ASN A 683 -3.94 4.78 -26.55
N LEU A 684 -5.15 4.74 -25.98
CA LEU A 684 -6.35 4.35 -26.71
C LEU A 684 -6.68 5.36 -27.83
N PHE A 685 -6.58 6.65 -27.53
CA PHE A 685 -6.77 7.72 -28.49
C PHE A 685 -5.81 7.60 -29.67
N ASN A 686 -4.55 7.24 -29.41
CA ASN A 686 -3.53 7.08 -30.44
C ASN A 686 -3.77 5.87 -31.36
N LEU A 687 -4.59 4.90 -30.94
CA LEU A 687 -5.02 3.75 -31.75
C LEU A 687 -6.20 4.07 -32.67
N LEU A 688 -6.88 5.20 -32.49
CA LEU A 688 -7.95 5.65 -33.38
C LEU A 688 -7.37 6.19 -34.70
N LYS A 689 -8.10 5.96 -35.79
CA LYS A 689 -7.84 6.62 -37.08
C LYS A 689 -8.11 8.13 -36.94
N GLU A 690 -7.45 8.93 -37.78
CA GLU A 690 -7.51 10.41 -37.74
C GLU A 690 -8.94 10.96 -37.68
N GLU A 691 -9.84 10.42 -38.51
CA GLU A 691 -11.25 10.81 -38.58
C GLU A 691 -11.97 10.57 -37.24
N ASN A 692 -11.71 9.43 -36.60
CA ASN A 692 -12.30 9.04 -35.31
C ASN A 692 -11.69 9.84 -34.14
N GLN A 693 -10.42 10.21 -34.23
CA GLN A 693 -9.77 11.11 -33.28
C GLN A 693 -10.43 12.49 -33.30
N ALA A 694 -10.57 13.08 -34.48
CA ALA A 694 -11.21 14.38 -34.67
C ALA A 694 -12.69 14.35 -34.22
N ALA A 695 -13.41 13.27 -34.53
CA ALA A 695 -14.79 13.08 -34.10
C ALA A 695 -14.91 12.98 -32.57
N LEU A 696 -14.05 12.20 -31.90
CA LEU A 696 -14.05 12.10 -30.44
C LEU A 696 -13.77 13.45 -29.77
N ILE A 697 -12.78 14.21 -30.25
CA ILE A 697 -12.49 15.54 -29.71
C ILE A 697 -13.72 16.44 -29.79
N LYS A 698 -14.46 16.43 -30.90
CA LYS A 698 -15.69 17.21 -31.04
C LYS A 698 -16.77 16.82 -30.04
N ILE A 699 -16.92 15.52 -29.74
CA ILE A 699 -17.87 15.06 -28.71
C ILE A 699 -17.43 15.57 -27.33
N LEU A 700 -16.14 15.44 -26.99
CA LEU A 700 -15.59 15.92 -25.72
C LEU A 700 -15.80 17.42 -25.53
N VAL A 701 -15.41 18.24 -26.53
CA VAL A 701 -15.55 19.70 -26.46
C VAL A 701 -17.00 20.13 -26.27
N LYS A 702 -17.97 19.43 -26.89
CA LYS A 702 -19.40 19.74 -26.75
C LYS A 702 -19.98 19.37 -25.38
N GLN A 703 -19.47 18.31 -24.77
CA GLN A 703 -19.95 17.85 -23.46
C GLN A 703 -19.39 18.68 -22.31
N ILE A 704 -18.27 19.39 -22.54
CA ILE A 704 -17.62 20.26 -21.56
C ILE A 704 -18.21 21.66 -21.67
N LYS A 705 -19.02 22.04 -20.67
CA LYS A 705 -19.79 23.30 -20.67
C LYS A 705 -19.00 24.51 -20.16
N ASP A 706 -17.91 24.29 -19.44
CA ASP A 706 -17.01 25.33 -18.92
C ASP A 706 -15.58 24.77 -18.87
N GLY A 707 -14.59 25.54 -19.33
CA GLY A 707 -13.17 25.17 -19.36
C GLY A 707 -12.50 25.16 -17.98
N ARG A 708 -13.27 24.96 -16.91
CA ARG A 708 -12.83 24.87 -15.51
C ARG A 708 -13.48 23.71 -14.75
N GLN A 709 -14.16 22.79 -15.44
CA GLN A 709 -14.68 21.59 -14.80
C GLN A 709 -13.49 20.74 -14.30
N ARG A 710 -13.22 20.78 -12.98
CA ARG A 710 -12.14 20.03 -12.34
C ARG A 710 -12.31 18.53 -12.63
N GLY A 711 -11.24 17.89 -13.11
CA GLY A 711 -11.24 16.50 -13.61
C GLY A 711 -11.24 16.35 -15.15
N VAL A 712 -11.48 17.43 -15.91
CA VAL A 712 -11.65 17.40 -17.38
C VAL A 712 -10.37 17.66 -18.19
N TYR A 713 -9.21 17.72 -17.51
CA TYR A 713 -7.87 17.92 -18.08
C TYR A 713 -7.50 16.97 -19.26
N ILE A 714 -8.22 15.86 -19.40
CA ILE A 714 -8.10 14.91 -20.50
C ILE A 714 -8.35 15.54 -21.88
N LEU A 715 -9.26 16.53 -22.01
CA LEU A 715 -9.49 17.18 -23.30
C LEU A 715 -8.22 17.91 -23.76
N GLY A 716 -7.60 18.68 -22.86
CA GLY A 716 -6.33 19.34 -23.14
C GLY A 716 -5.23 18.35 -23.51
N ARG A 717 -5.13 17.21 -22.81
CA ARG A 717 -4.17 16.14 -23.16
C ARG A 717 -4.43 15.49 -24.50
N VAL A 718 -5.69 15.27 -24.86
CA VAL A 718 -6.07 14.71 -26.16
C VAL A 718 -5.75 15.69 -27.29
N LEU A 719 -5.99 16.99 -27.08
CA LEU A 719 -5.64 18.04 -28.04
C LEU A 719 -4.13 18.09 -28.29
N ILE A 720 -3.32 17.98 -27.24
CA ILE A 720 -1.86 17.91 -27.33
C ILE A 720 -1.42 16.63 -28.04
N ALA A 721 -1.93 15.46 -27.64
CA ALA A 721 -1.62 14.18 -28.29
C ALA A 721 -2.01 14.16 -29.78
N PHE A 722 -3.13 14.80 -30.14
CA PHE A 722 -3.57 14.91 -31.53
C PHE A 722 -2.61 15.76 -32.37
N GLU A 723 -2.11 16.88 -31.83
CA GLU A 723 -1.09 17.69 -32.51
C GLU A 723 0.25 16.95 -32.61
N GLU A 724 0.69 16.26 -31.55
CA GLU A 724 1.93 15.48 -31.55
C GLU A 724 1.90 14.34 -32.59
N GLN A 725 0.77 13.65 -32.74
CA GLN A 725 0.65 12.51 -33.64
C GLN A 725 0.40 12.91 -35.11
N ARG A 726 -0.34 13.99 -35.36
CA ARG A 726 -0.78 14.40 -36.72
C ARG A 726 -0.04 15.61 -37.28
N GLY A 727 0.69 16.34 -36.43
CA GLY A 727 1.41 17.55 -36.79
C GLY A 727 0.56 18.82 -36.73
N LYS A 728 1.27 19.94 -36.59
CA LYS A 728 0.69 21.27 -36.36
C LYS A 728 -0.28 21.74 -37.45
N GLU A 729 -0.02 21.40 -38.71
CA GLU A 729 -0.90 21.80 -39.82
C GLU A 729 -2.28 21.13 -39.76
N VAL A 730 -2.32 19.83 -39.44
CA VAL A 730 -3.57 19.07 -39.31
C VAL A 730 -4.36 19.56 -38.10
N TYR A 731 -3.68 19.81 -36.98
CA TYR A 731 -4.27 20.40 -35.79
C TYR A 731 -4.91 21.77 -36.08
N GLN A 732 -4.20 22.67 -36.76
CA GLN A 732 -4.70 24.01 -37.09
C GLN A 732 -5.91 23.95 -38.05
N LYS A 733 -5.92 23.00 -39.00
CA LYS A 733 -7.10 22.74 -39.84
C LYS A 733 -8.27 22.25 -39.01
N PHE A 734 -8.05 21.33 -38.08
CA PHE A 734 -9.09 20.80 -37.20
C PHE A 734 -9.71 21.87 -36.30
N ILE A 735 -8.90 22.69 -35.62
CA ILE A 735 -9.38 23.77 -34.72
C ILE A 735 -10.22 24.80 -35.47
N LYS A 736 -9.95 25.03 -36.76
CA LYS A 736 -10.80 25.88 -37.62
C LYS A 736 -12.19 25.31 -37.87
N THR A 737 -12.40 24.01 -37.67
CA THR A 737 -13.71 23.35 -37.82
C THR A 737 -14.60 23.45 -36.58
N LEU A 738 -14.08 23.94 -35.44
CA LEU A 738 -14.84 24.16 -34.21
C LEU A 738 -15.54 25.53 -34.24
N THR A 739 -16.70 25.62 -33.58
CA THR A 739 -17.39 26.91 -33.36
C THR A 739 -16.57 27.84 -32.46
N PRO A 740 -16.85 29.16 -32.41
CA PRO A 740 -16.14 30.09 -31.52
C PRO A 740 -16.20 29.70 -30.04
N GLU A 741 -17.33 29.17 -29.55
CA GLU A 741 -17.48 28.71 -28.17
C GLU A 741 -16.69 27.43 -27.90
N GLU A 742 -16.80 26.44 -28.79
CA GLU A 742 -16.04 25.18 -28.71
C GLU A 742 -14.53 25.44 -28.75
N ARG A 743 -14.07 26.38 -29.59
CA ARG A 743 -12.66 26.76 -29.65
C ARG A 743 -12.18 27.35 -28.34
N LYS A 744 -12.98 28.22 -27.69
CA LYS A 744 -12.63 28.80 -26.39
C LYS A 744 -12.47 27.73 -25.31
N VAL A 745 -13.35 26.72 -25.28
CA VAL A 745 -13.24 25.58 -24.37
C VAL A 745 -11.97 24.77 -24.66
N ALA A 746 -11.72 24.45 -25.93
CA ALA A 746 -10.52 23.71 -26.35
C ALA A 746 -9.21 24.44 -25.99
N GLU A 747 -9.15 25.75 -26.22
CA GLU A 747 -8.00 26.59 -25.86
C GLU A 747 -7.79 26.66 -24.34
N THR A 748 -8.88 26.78 -23.57
CA THR A 748 -8.81 26.85 -22.10
C THR A 748 -8.32 25.52 -21.50
N GLU A 749 -8.92 24.40 -21.91
CA GLU A 749 -8.54 23.06 -21.44
C GLU A 749 -7.13 22.67 -21.89
N ARG A 750 -6.76 23.05 -23.12
CA ARG A 750 -5.39 22.91 -23.59
C ARG A 750 -4.41 23.69 -22.73
N LYS A 751 -4.71 24.95 -22.40
CA LYS A 751 -3.87 25.76 -21.52
C LYS A 751 -3.75 25.16 -20.13
N ILE A 752 -4.83 24.63 -19.54
CA ILE A 752 -4.78 23.92 -18.25
C ILE A 752 -3.92 22.66 -18.34
N ALA A 753 -4.04 21.90 -19.42
CA ALA A 753 -3.18 20.74 -19.64
C ALA A 753 -1.73 21.14 -19.89
N GLU A 754 -1.46 22.27 -20.55
CA GLU A 754 -0.12 22.85 -20.72
C GLU A 754 0.44 23.36 -19.40
N GLU A 755 -0.35 24.03 -18.54
CA GLU A 755 0.07 24.48 -17.20
C GLU A 755 0.35 23.27 -16.28
N TYR A 756 -0.51 22.24 -16.32
CA TYR A 756 -0.25 20.95 -15.67
C TYR A 756 0.98 20.27 -16.24
N LEU A 757 1.15 20.30 -17.57
CA LEU A 757 2.31 19.77 -18.23
C LEU A 757 3.55 20.61 -17.94
N GLU A 758 3.50 21.92 -17.73
CA GLU A 758 4.64 22.75 -17.34
C GLU A 758 5.03 22.49 -15.88
N ILE A 759 4.04 22.18 -15.02
CA ILE A 759 4.27 21.63 -13.68
C ILE A 759 4.83 20.20 -13.74
N SER A 760 4.46 19.38 -14.74
CA SER A 760 4.90 17.97 -14.89
C SER A 760 6.06 17.75 -15.89
N GLN A 761 6.45 18.78 -16.64
CA GLN A 761 7.44 18.82 -17.73
C GLN A 761 8.37 19.99 -17.43
N VAL A 762 9.42 19.70 -16.69
CA VAL A 762 10.71 20.27 -17.06
C VAL A 762 11.07 19.65 -18.41
N LYS A 763 10.54 20.21 -19.50
CA LYS A 763 10.77 19.86 -20.92
C LYS A 763 11.70 18.65 -21.15
N THR A 764 11.13 17.46 -21.33
CA THR A 764 11.75 16.44 -22.19
C THR A 764 11.79 17.02 -23.61
N PRO A 765 12.95 17.17 -24.27
CA PRO A 765 12.97 17.46 -25.69
C PRO A 765 12.26 16.30 -26.41
N ALA A 766 11.32 16.64 -27.28
CA ALA A 766 10.81 15.72 -28.27
C ALA A 766 12.00 15.26 -29.12
N VAL A 767 12.52 14.07 -28.84
CA VAL A 767 13.36 13.36 -29.80
C VAL A 767 12.42 12.93 -30.89
N GLY A 768 12.32 13.79 -31.92
CA GLY A 768 11.84 13.36 -33.22
C GLY A 768 12.62 12.10 -33.57
N LEU A 769 11.89 11.07 -34.01
CA LEU A 769 12.41 9.78 -34.44
C LEU A 769 13.40 9.85 -35.62
N ASN A 770 13.91 11.05 -35.96
CA ASN A 770 14.88 11.30 -37.03
C ASN A 770 16.08 12.19 -36.63
N GLU A 771 16.24 12.65 -35.38
CA GLU A 771 17.43 13.45 -35.00
C GLU A 771 17.96 13.15 -33.58
N ILE A 772 18.39 11.91 -33.33
CA ILE A 772 19.56 11.63 -32.47
C ILE A 772 20.39 10.56 -33.18
N LEU A 773 21.31 11.03 -34.01
CA LEU A 773 22.54 10.31 -34.31
C LEU A 773 23.38 10.29 -33.03
N LEU A 774 23.20 9.26 -32.20
CA LEU A 774 24.33 8.75 -31.42
C LEU A 774 25.13 7.84 -32.36
N PRO A 775 26.44 8.06 -32.56
CA PRO A 775 27.32 6.98 -32.95
C PRO A 775 27.53 6.11 -31.71
N GLN A 776 26.61 5.18 -31.45
CA GLN A 776 26.94 3.99 -30.68
C GLN A 776 27.37 2.92 -31.67
N ARG A 777 28.63 2.54 -31.49
CA ARG A 777 29.36 1.51 -32.21
C ARG A 777 28.49 0.27 -32.36
N SER A 778 28.08 0.00 -33.60
CA SER A 778 28.14 -1.37 -34.08
C SER A 778 29.59 -1.83 -33.92
N THR A 779 29.85 -2.81 -33.06
CA THR A 779 31.08 -3.59 -33.10
C THR A 779 31.04 -4.58 -34.28
N SER A 780 30.79 -4.05 -35.47
CA SER A 780 31.22 -4.64 -36.74
C SER A 780 32.00 -3.56 -37.50
N ILE A 781 33.32 -3.60 -37.37
CA ILE A 781 34.20 -2.75 -38.19
C ILE A 781 34.14 -3.34 -39.61
N ASN A 782 33.66 -2.56 -40.59
CA ASN A 782 33.65 -3.01 -41.98
C ASN A 782 35.07 -3.00 -42.59
N PHE A 783 35.26 -3.71 -43.71
CA PHE A 783 36.56 -3.87 -44.36
C PHE A 783 37.28 -2.54 -44.64
N GLU A 784 36.57 -1.55 -45.20
CA GLU A 784 37.11 -0.22 -45.51
C GLU A 784 37.74 0.43 -44.28
N ARG A 785 37.02 0.39 -43.15
CA ARG A 785 37.47 0.98 -41.89
C ARG A 785 38.54 0.13 -41.20
N ALA A 786 38.50 -1.20 -41.34
CA ALA A 786 39.57 -2.08 -40.87
C ALA A 786 40.87 -1.87 -41.64
N LEU A 787 40.80 -1.67 -42.95
CA LEU A 787 41.96 -1.39 -43.81
C LEU A 787 42.56 -0.03 -43.50
N GLU A 788 41.74 1.01 -43.28
CA GLU A 788 42.20 2.33 -42.85
C GLU A 788 42.87 2.31 -41.47
N MET A 789 42.37 1.48 -40.55
CA MET A 789 42.89 1.42 -39.18
C MET A 789 44.12 0.53 -39.01
N TYR A 790 44.20 -0.57 -39.77
CA TYR A 790 45.20 -1.64 -39.54
C TYR A 790 46.04 -1.99 -40.77
N GLY A 791 45.66 -1.53 -41.95
CA GLY A 791 46.41 -1.69 -43.19
C GLY A 791 47.38 -0.54 -43.47
N PRO A 792 48.26 -0.68 -44.47
CA PRO A 792 49.07 0.44 -44.95
C PRO A 792 48.17 1.49 -45.62
N PRO A 793 48.63 2.75 -45.75
CA PRO A 793 47.83 3.83 -46.34
C PRO A 793 47.26 3.42 -47.70
N LYS A 794 45.97 3.68 -47.95
CA LYS A 794 45.27 3.23 -49.17
C LYS A 794 46.03 3.56 -50.47
N ASP A 795 46.69 4.71 -50.50
CA ASP A 795 47.48 5.22 -51.63
C ASP A 795 48.72 4.37 -51.96
N THR A 796 49.09 3.45 -51.07
CA THR A 796 50.25 2.54 -51.22
C THR A 796 49.86 1.15 -51.71
N LEU A 797 48.56 0.86 -51.84
CA LEU A 797 48.04 -0.42 -52.33
C LEU A 797 47.46 -0.24 -53.73
N THR A 798 47.77 -1.18 -54.63
CA THR A 798 47.12 -1.24 -55.94
C THR A 798 45.65 -1.68 -55.81
N PRO A 799 44.75 -1.31 -56.73
CA PRO A 799 43.35 -1.74 -56.70
C PRO A 799 43.19 -3.27 -56.60
N GLU A 800 44.05 -4.02 -57.27
CA GLU A 800 44.08 -5.49 -57.21
C GLU A 800 44.48 -6.02 -55.83
N GLN A 801 45.39 -5.36 -55.12
CA GLN A 801 45.76 -5.73 -53.75
C GLN A 801 44.64 -5.41 -52.75
N ILE A 802 43.91 -4.32 -52.95
CA ILE A 802 42.76 -3.97 -52.10
C ILE A 802 41.65 -5.01 -52.27
N GLU A 803 41.40 -5.46 -53.49
CA GLU A 803 40.37 -6.48 -53.76
C GLU A 803 40.74 -7.84 -53.17
N ASN A 804 41.99 -8.27 -53.31
CA ASN A 804 42.48 -9.49 -52.67
C ASN A 804 42.39 -9.45 -51.13
N LEU A 805 42.64 -8.27 -50.53
CA LEU A 805 42.46 -8.07 -49.09
C LEU A 805 40.98 -8.11 -48.69
N ARG A 806 40.08 -7.60 -49.54
CA ARG A 806 38.63 -7.63 -49.32
C ARG A 806 38.10 -9.05 -49.35
N GLU A 807 38.49 -9.85 -50.34
CA GLU A 807 38.11 -11.26 -50.41
C GLU A 807 38.63 -12.06 -49.20
N ALA A 808 39.86 -11.80 -48.76
CA ALA A 808 40.42 -12.42 -47.55
C ALA A 808 39.69 -12.01 -46.26
N TRP A 809 39.14 -10.80 -46.22
CA TRP A 809 38.33 -10.31 -45.12
C TRP A 809 36.93 -10.95 -45.10
N GLU A 810 36.29 -11.05 -46.27
CA GLU A 810 34.95 -11.62 -46.42
C GLU A 810 34.93 -13.15 -46.25
N SER A 811 36.07 -13.82 -46.46
CA SER A 811 36.23 -15.26 -46.25
C SER A 811 36.69 -15.66 -44.84
N ASP A 812 36.96 -14.71 -43.95
CA ASP A 812 37.25 -15.01 -42.54
C ASP A 812 35.95 -15.42 -41.83
N PRO A 813 35.89 -16.59 -41.16
CA PRO A 813 34.67 -17.06 -40.49
C PRO A 813 34.23 -16.19 -39.29
N ASP A 814 35.10 -15.31 -38.77
CA ASP A 814 34.71 -14.32 -37.76
C ASP A 814 35.55 -13.01 -37.90
N PRO A 815 35.26 -12.18 -38.92
CA PRO A 815 36.01 -10.94 -39.18
C PRO A 815 35.75 -9.87 -38.11
N GLU A 816 34.60 -9.97 -37.43
CA GLU A 816 34.12 -8.98 -36.47
C GLU A 816 34.82 -9.11 -35.11
N HIS A 817 35.28 -10.30 -34.72
CA HIS A 817 35.92 -10.51 -33.42
C HIS A 817 37.38 -10.01 -33.34
N LYS A 818 38.17 -10.07 -34.42
CA LYS A 818 39.61 -9.70 -34.40
C LYS A 818 40.10 -9.00 -35.68
N PRO A 819 39.54 -7.82 -36.05
CA PRO A 819 39.84 -7.11 -37.31
C PRO A 819 41.33 -6.92 -37.64
N HIS A 820 42.14 -6.60 -36.62
CA HIS A 820 43.56 -6.35 -36.78
C HIS A 820 44.37 -7.61 -37.13
N LYS A 821 43.92 -8.82 -36.73
CA LYS A 821 44.61 -10.08 -37.07
C LYS A 821 44.30 -10.51 -38.51
N THR A 822 43.06 -10.34 -38.94
CA THR A 822 42.61 -10.68 -40.29
C THR A 822 43.34 -9.85 -41.34
N ILE A 823 43.37 -8.52 -41.18
CA ILE A 823 44.09 -7.61 -42.10
C ILE A 823 45.60 -7.88 -42.10
N ARG A 824 46.24 -8.05 -40.93
CA ARG A 824 47.69 -8.36 -40.87
C ARG A 824 48.04 -9.72 -41.47
N GLY A 825 47.20 -10.74 -41.26
CA GLY A 825 47.37 -12.06 -41.83
C GLY A 825 47.24 -12.06 -43.36
N ALA A 826 46.28 -11.29 -43.90
CA ALA A 826 46.09 -11.14 -45.33
C ALA A 826 47.25 -10.37 -45.99
N LEU A 827 47.72 -9.28 -45.37
CA LEU A 827 48.91 -8.54 -45.84
C LEU A 827 50.18 -9.40 -45.87
N ALA A 828 50.38 -10.26 -44.86
CA ALA A 828 51.52 -11.17 -44.81
C ALA A 828 51.50 -12.21 -45.93
N ARG A 829 50.32 -12.76 -46.28
CA ARG A 829 50.17 -13.71 -47.41
C ARG A 829 50.46 -13.05 -48.77
N LEU A 830 50.17 -11.76 -48.89
CA LEU A 830 50.45 -10.96 -50.09
C LEU A 830 51.88 -10.41 -50.14
N GLY A 831 52.73 -10.72 -49.14
CA GLY A 831 54.12 -10.26 -49.08
C GLY A 831 54.29 -8.77 -48.78
N ILE A 832 53.22 -8.09 -48.34
CA ILE A 832 53.19 -6.64 -48.11
C ILE A 832 53.61 -6.39 -46.66
N LYS A 833 54.81 -5.82 -46.46
CA LYS A 833 55.31 -5.49 -45.12
C LYS A 833 54.62 -4.22 -44.62
N ASN A 834 53.83 -4.36 -43.57
CA ASN A 834 53.29 -3.23 -42.80
C ASN A 834 54.47 -2.60 -42.04
N LYS A 835 54.78 -1.32 -42.31
CA LYS A 835 55.89 -0.61 -41.65
C LYS A 835 55.47 -0.11 -40.27
#